data_AF-A0AAT9IC12-F1
#
_entry.id   AF-A0AAT9IC12-F1
#
_cell.length_a   1.000
_cell.length_b   1.000
_cell.length_c   1.000
_cell.angle_alpha   90.00
_cell.angle_beta   90.00
_cell.angle_gamma   90.00
#
_symmetry.space_group_name_H-M   'P 1'
#
loop_
_entity.id
_entity.type
_entity.pdbx_description
1 polymer ?
#
loop_
_entity_poly.entity_id
_entity_poly.type
_entity_poly.pdbx_seq_one_letter_code
_entity_poly.pdbx_strand_id
1 'polypeptide(L)'
;MQPGDWWNNAWKYRQLITIDAATLKEDLHDFPLSVRLQDAVFARTLAKNGGEDVRAVDMNGALLDVEVVLWAINDVRLYVKMPVISAGKGKQGFYLYFGNPRAAAVTANMWASSYVAVLPLAGNVHDISARKQAVAKVGFVVQNGWTAGLIMGNSFPWITFDSNYKGFLEIDAPVGPDLTFVCRYRTNKNREQVLLAGQGFRFATVDSTAWQSVVFSLNSTTGVRTICFGDGDPVTDKVSLSPIQPGRIRIGRDITDDAKTQFDGDIEDVRIMNSAPAAAWIKATALNLSQLNPLVQPGALEGLGQSYAPPPPPQLMQPANGAQSHKSTGVKLEWLPATGAKSYRVLVFKDARGEQLLHTFHTGIHPSFNLTLALADTRDVYWTVAAISDQGETRAKELYHLTFYKNGMTTGKPVAPQLTRARNVHIQLKGYMGARVDSMAQYMIDYPLRNPGLLRMMRERPEKGVPDWAGVFPGQYLSSAQLIWRLTRHPLLKKSIDTYVRDLLKTQGADGYLEPFENMNRSLSLWNHYAMLCGLISYYEDTRYKPALDASRKIADLVISTFGPDGKLLPKTGGGSEAISHAIVMLYRETGDTRYLDFANYIMGEVWNEPGGVAYSRLGRERLPVRDFPVRRWEGVHNIMALSEMYWLTGDTSCKQGYEHLWRTLRRTERHSTGGFSTNEGLLGTPYNHGTIETCCTVAWSLLSTDMLKLTGQSSVADELEWSVFNSALGSIPGNGGCSTYGTQPEGYRSFCELHQGPADGHELSCCSSNAPRAIGDIANWALMQRPGGLVLNYYGPAVMSAQLPSGQRVQLEQRTAYPAKGAILLNVSVSTPETFTLYLRIPGWSKQTKVLVNGKAYDMPQAGHYMPIRRVWKKGDHISLALDFTPRFRIGEEDYAGKVSIYQGPVLFTSDAHYVPGEQKHPGIINLKGLTITPVDKQHETDHPFVLARMTDGDGKQRMVCDFASAGMYGDYYRSWFDAAALPPAPFYQEAPLRQDSGLTLSWEARSGAENWTVLISATPDFKEAVRYEGLKRPQLLLPSPAKGNYYWTVVAYNANGETKAENAGELLAD
;
A
#
# COMPACT_ATOMS: atom_id res chain seq x y z
N MET A 1 0.00 66.65 -25.03
CA MET A 1 0.42 65.31 -24.58
C MET A 1 0.18 64.36 -25.74
N GLN A 2 1.21 63.65 -26.20
CA GLN A 2 1.04 62.52 -27.12
C GLN A 2 0.36 61.35 -26.38
N PRO A 3 -0.16 60.32 -27.09
CA PRO A 3 -0.67 59.10 -26.46
C PRO A 3 0.47 58.42 -25.68
N GLY A 4 0.57 58.70 -24.38
CA GLY A 4 1.69 58.30 -23.53
C GLY A 4 1.76 58.97 -22.15
N ASP A 5 1.20 60.19 -21.99
CA ASP A 5 1.38 60.98 -20.75
C ASP A 5 0.12 61.08 -19.85
N TRP A 6 -0.76 60.07 -19.82
CA TRP A 6 -1.92 60.14 -18.90
C TRP A 6 -1.50 60.05 -17.42
N TRP A 7 -0.36 59.41 -17.15
CA TRP A 7 0.15 59.12 -15.82
C TRP A 7 1.27 60.08 -15.37
N ASN A 8 1.27 60.42 -14.08
CA ASN A 8 2.34 61.11 -13.35
C ASN A 8 2.23 60.83 -11.83
N ASN A 9 3.25 61.20 -11.06
CA ASN A 9 3.27 60.95 -9.61
C ASN A 9 2.22 61.72 -8.78
N ALA A 10 1.41 62.59 -9.40
CA ALA A 10 0.33 63.28 -8.69
C ALA A 10 -0.95 62.43 -8.57
N TRP A 11 -1.02 61.27 -9.22
CA TRP A 11 -2.06 60.27 -8.99
C TRP A 11 -1.83 59.55 -7.66
N LYS A 12 -2.65 59.86 -6.65
CA LYS A 12 -2.44 59.41 -5.27
C LYS A 12 -3.12 58.08 -4.93
N TYR A 13 -4.15 57.72 -5.68
CA TYR A 13 -4.97 56.56 -5.37
C TYR A 13 -5.31 55.77 -6.63
N ARG A 14 -5.39 54.46 -6.47
CA ARG A 14 -6.08 53.60 -7.43
C ARG A 14 -6.94 52.58 -6.71
N GLN A 15 -7.92 52.05 -7.42
CA GLN A 15 -8.78 51.00 -6.92
C GLN A 15 -9.05 50.00 -8.01
N LEU A 16 -8.84 48.71 -7.73
CA LEU A 16 -9.11 47.65 -8.69
C LEU A 16 -10.62 47.43 -8.79
N ILE A 17 -11.16 47.50 -10.00
CA ILE A 17 -12.54 47.14 -10.29
C ILE A 17 -12.55 45.74 -10.89
N THR A 18 -13.21 44.80 -10.21
CA THR A 18 -13.25 43.40 -10.63
C THR A 18 -14.58 43.06 -11.28
N ILE A 19 -14.50 42.38 -12.42
CA ILE A 19 -15.59 41.89 -13.24
C ILE A 19 -15.58 40.37 -13.15
N ASP A 20 -16.67 39.75 -12.68
CA ASP A 20 -16.82 38.30 -12.77
C ASP A 20 -17.37 37.93 -14.15
N ALA A 21 -16.52 37.28 -14.94
CA ALA A 21 -16.82 36.88 -16.31
C ALA A 21 -16.98 35.35 -16.43
N ALA A 22 -16.98 34.61 -15.31
CA ALA A 22 -17.02 33.14 -15.32
C ALA A 22 -18.30 32.58 -15.96
N THR A 23 -19.40 33.33 -15.91
CA THR A 23 -20.71 32.94 -16.46
C THR A 23 -20.94 33.43 -17.90
N LEU A 24 -20.03 34.25 -18.44
CA LEU A 24 -20.08 34.69 -19.84
C LEU A 24 -19.83 33.49 -20.76
N LYS A 25 -20.70 33.34 -21.77
CA LYS A 25 -20.62 32.24 -22.75
C LYS A 25 -19.90 32.63 -24.04
N GLU A 26 -19.74 33.93 -24.30
CA GLU A 26 -19.01 34.48 -25.45
C GLU A 26 -18.32 35.81 -25.08
N ASP A 27 -17.24 36.13 -25.79
CA ASP A 27 -16.46 37.36 -25.58
C ASP A 27 -17.30 38.59 -25.96
N LEU A 28 -17.28 39.61 -25.09
CA LEU A 28 -17.90 40.91 -25.39
C LEU A 28 -16.84 41.88 -25.90
N HIS A 29 -17.04 42.42 -27.10
CA HIS A 29 -16.13 43.38 -27.71
C HIS A 29 -16.69 44.82 -27.66
N ASP A 30 -15.82 45.81 -27.43
CA ASP A 30 -16.15 47.25 -27.35
C ASP A 30 -17.36 47.55 -26.44
N PHE A 31 -17.46 46.83 -25.32
CA PHE A 31 -18.66 46.79 -24.51
C PHE A 31 -18.70 47.94 -23.48
N PRO A 32 -19.76 48.79 -23.45
CA PRO A 32 -19.92 49.84 -22.47
C PRO A 32 -20.44 49.26 -21.15
N LEU A 33 -19.51 48.93 -20.25
CA LEU A 33 -19.81 48.36 -18.94
C LEU A 33 -20.31 49.45 -17.98
N SER A 34 -21.51 49.27 -17.41
CA SER A 34 -22.04 50.13 -16.35
C SER A 34 -21.40 49.78 -15.01
N VAL A 35 -20.76 50.75 -14.38
CA VAL A 35 -20.06 50.63 -13.10
C VAL A 35 -20.73 51.55 -12.09
N ARG A 36 -21.09 50.97 -10.93
CA ARG A 36 -21.73 51.67 -9.82
C ARG A 36 -20.85 51.55 -8.58
N LEU A 37 -20.46 52.68 -8.02
CA LEU A 37 -19.57 52.79 -6.88
C LEU A 37 -20.31 53.46 -5.71
N GLN A 38 -20.31 52.82 -4.55
CA GLN A 38 -20.90 53.35 -3.32
C GLN A 38 -19.81 53.92 -2.40
N ASP A 39 -20.10 55.02 -1.69
CA ASP A 39 -19.11 55.75 -0.87
C ASP A 39 -18.51 54.92 0.28
N ALA A 40 -19.19 53.86 0.73
CA ALA A 40 -18.66 52.96 1.76
C ALA A 40 -17.40 52.20 1.30
N VAL A 41 -17.14 52.15 -0.02
CA VAL A 41 -16.02 51.41 -0.61
C VAL A 41 -15.21 52.27 -1.59
N PHE A 42 -15.80 53.27 -2.25
CA PHE A 42 -15.08 54.25 -3.09
C PHE A 42 -15.00 55.61 -2.39
N ALA A 43 -13.78 56.07 -2.07
CA ALA A 43 -13.57 57.32 -1.34
C ALA A 43 -13.71 58.54 -2.26
N ARG A 44 -14.96 58.88 -2.65
CA ARG A 44 -15.31 59.98 -3.57
C ARG A 44 -14.69 61.33 -3.18
N THR A 45 -14.54 61.58 -1.89
CA THR A 45 -13.93 62.81 -1.35
C THR A 45 -12.45 62.97 -1.69
N LEU A 46 -11.79 61.90 -2.13
CA LEU A 46 -10.41 61.92 -2.60
C LEU A 46 -10.28 62.26 -4.10
N ALA A 47 -11.38 62.29 -4.84
CA ALA A 47 -11.46 62.68 -6.25
C ALA A 47 -12.04 64.11 -6.40
N LYS A 48 -11.94 64.71 -7.59
CA LYS A 48 -12.49 66.04 -7.88
C LYS A 48 -14.03 66.02 -7.89
N ASN A 49 -14.61 67.17 -7.56
CA ASN A 49 -16.07 67.37 -7.55
C ASN A 49 -16.62 67.33 -8.99
N GLY A 50 -17.02 66.15 -9.44
CA GLY A 50 -17.49 65.91 -10.80
C GLY A 50 -16.80 64.72 -11.47
N GLY A 51 -15.76 64.15 -10.85
CA GLY A 51 -15.05 62.98 -11.36
C GLY A 51 -14.07 63.29 -12.51
N GLU A 52 -13.67 64.56 -12.68
CA GLU A 52 -12.83 65.00 -13.79
C GLU A 52 -11.43 64.37 -13.77
N ASP A 53 -10.96 63.98 -12.58
CA ASP A 53 -9.72 63.26 -12.36
C ASP A 53 -9.94 61.74 -12.27
N VAL A 54 -10.98 61.16 -12.85
CA VAL A 54 -11.13 59.70 -12.92
C VAL A 54 -10.53 59.17 -14.23
N ARG A 55 -9.74 58.10 -14.16
CA ARG A 55 -9.24 57.35 -15.32
C ARG A 55 -9.43 55.85 -15.11
N ALA A 56 -9.91 55.14 -16.12
CA ALA A 56 -9.90 53.67 -16.13
C ALA A 56 -8.71 53.18 -16.95
N VAL A 57 -8.03 52.16 -16.43
CA VAL A 57 -6.81 51.61 -17.01
C VAL A 57 -6.92 50.09 -16.94
N ASP A 58 -6.77 49.39 -18.05
CA ASP A 58 -6.82 47.94 -18.05
C ASP A 58 -5.66 47.31 -17.25
N MET A 59 -5.71 45.98 -17.08
CA MET A 59 -4.67 45.26 -16.32
C MET A 59 -3.27 45.32 -16.98
N ASN A 60 -3.19 45.71 -18.24
CA ASN A 60 -1.93 45.85 -18.98
C ASN A 60 -1.41 47.30 -18.99
N GLY A 61 -2.14 48.25 -18.39
CA GLY A 61 -1.75 49.65 -18.30
C GLY A 61 -2.30 50.55 -19.41
N ALA A 62 -3.18 50.05 -20.28
CA ALA A 62 -3.79 50.83 -21.36
C ALA A 62 -4.99 51.65 -20.85
N LEU A 63 -5.09 52.90 -21.29
CA LEU A 63 -6.18 53.79 -20.89
C LEU A 63 -7.49 53.39 -21.59
N LEU A 64 -8.58 53.36 -20.83
CA LEU A 64 -9.94 53.02 -21.29
C LEU A 64 -10.83 54.28 -21.34
N ASP A 65 -11.80 54.29 -22.25
CA ASP A 65 -12.81 55.36 -22.32
C ASP A 65 -13.76 55.29 -21.11
N VAL A 66 -13.99 56.43 -20.45
CA VAL A 66 -14.86 56.55 -19.28
C VAL A 66 -15.85 57.70 -19.44
N GLU A 67 -17.13 57.41 -19.27
CA GLU A 67 -18.22 58.41 -19.26
C GLU A 67 -18.83 58.46 -17.85
N VAL A 68 -18.74 59.61 -17.17
CA VAL A 68 -19.35 59.79 -15.84
C VAL A 68 -20.80 60.23 -16.01
N VAL A 69 -21.72 59.46 -15.44
CA VAL A 69 -23.17 59.63 -15.63
C VAL A 69 -23.83 60.24 -14.41
N LEU A 70 -23.40 59.84 -13.21
CA LEU A 70 -23.89 60.38 -11.95
C LEU A 70 -22.72 60.54 -10.98
N TRP A 71 -22.59 61.71 -10.38
CA TRP A 71 -21.61 61.99 -9.33
C TRP A 71 -22.31 62.49 -8.07
N ALA A 72 -22.98 61.58 -7.36
CA ALA A 72 -23.74 61.90 -6.15
C ALA A 72 -23.09 61.30 -4.89
N ILE A 73 -23.44 61.87 -3.73
CA ILE A 73 -23.04 61.32 -2.42
C ILE A 73 -23.66 59.93 -2.28
N ASN A 74 -22.85 58.93 -1.92
CA ASN A 74 -23.20 57.51 -1.81
C ASN A 74 -23.57 56.78 -3.12
N ASP A 75 -23.58 57.42 -4.29
CA ASP A 75 -23.91 56.77 -5.58
C ASP A 75 -23.17 57.46 -6.76
N VAL A 76 -22.04 56.87 -7.15
CA VAL A 76 -21.29 57.26 -8.35
C VAL A 76 -21.56 56.25 -9.45
N ARG A 77 -21.97 56.71 -10.64
CA ARG A 77 -22.23 55.85 -11.80
C ARG A 77 -21.44 56.33 -13.01
N LEU A 78 -20.77 55.39 -13.67
CA LEU A 78 -19.93 55.64 -14.83
C LEU A 78 -20.00 54.46 -15.80
N TYR A 79 -19.80 54.73 -17.08
CA TYR A 79 -19.55 53.70 -18.08
C TYR A 79 -18.05 53.59 -18.35
N VAL A 80 -17.55 52.36 -18.48
CA VAL A 80 -16.19 52.07 -18.97
C VAL A 80 -16.29 51.23 -20.23
N LYS A 81 -15.68 51.68 -21.32
CA LYS A 81 -15.65 50.93 -22.57
C LYS A 81 -14.57 49.86 -22.50
N MET A 82 -15.00 48.61 -22.38
CA MET A 82 -14.10 47.46 -22.32
C MET A 82 -13.81 46.96 -23.74
N PRO A 83 -12.55 46.94 -24.20
CA PRO A 83 -12.21 46.48 -25.54
C PRO A 83 -12.60 45.01 -25.75
N VAL A 84 -12.32 44.17 -24.75
CA VAL A 84 -12.77 42.77 -24.68
C VAL A 84 -13.07 42.41 -23.22
N ILE A 85 -14.17 41.71 -22.97
CA ILE A 85 -14.41 40.93 -21.75
C ILE A 85 -14.50 39.46 -22.16
N SER A 86 -13.50 38.65 -21.82
CA SER A 86 -13.40 37.28 -22.33
C SER A 86 -14.29 36.30 -21.57
N ALA A 87 -14.99 35.43 -22.29
CA ALA A 87 -15.83 34.39 -21.72
C ALA A 87 -15.04 33.28 -21.02
N GLY A 88 -15.63 32.70 -19.98
CA GLY A 88 -15.05 31.58 -19.21
C GLY A 88 -13.77 31.89 -18.43
N LYS A 89 -13.20 33.11 -18.56
CA LYS A 89 -12.02 33.56 -17.83
C LYS A 89 -12.43 34.24 -16.53
N GLY A 90 -12.74 33.44 -15.50
CA GLY A 90 -12.86 33.83 -14.08
C GLY A 90 -13.11 35.31 -13.76
N LYS A 91 -12.35 35.87 -12.82
CA LYS A 91 -12.39 37.31 -12.49
C LYS A 91 -11.41 38.08 -13.40
N GLN A 92 -11.92 39.05 -14.13
CA GLN A 92 -11.18 40.05 -14.90
C GLN A 92 -11.31 41.42 -14.23
N GLY A 93 -10.61 42.46 -14.69
CA GLY A 93 -10.72 43.77 -14.05
C GLY A 93 -9.98 44.88 -14.75
N PHE A 94 -10.04 46.07 -14.17
CA PHE A 94 -9.31 47.26 -14.57
C PHE A 94 -9.14 48.17 -13.35
N TYR A 95 -8.14 49.05 -13.34
CA TYR A 95 -7.93 50.02 -12.26
C TYR A 95 -8.63 51.34 -12.55
N LEU A 96 -9.28 51.91 -11.53
CA LEU A 96 -9.69 53.31 -11.50
C LEU A 96 -8.63 54.13 -10.76
N TYR A 97 -8.03 55.10 -11.44
CA TYR A 97 -7.10 56.08 -10.87
C TYR A 97 -7.82 57.39 -10.56
N PHE A 98 -7.50 58.01 -9.42
CA PHE A 98 -8.07 59.28 -8.96
C PHE A 98 -7.20 59.97 -7.88
N GLY A 99 -7.57 61.18 -7.50
CA GLY A 99 -6.85 62.02 -6.54
C GLY A 99 -5.70 62.81 -7.16
N ASN A 100 -5.81 63.13 -8.45
CA ASN A 100 -4.88 64.01 -9.15
C ASN A 100 -5.51 65.40 -9.34
N PRO A 101 -5.19 66.38 -8.49
CA PRO A 101 -5.81 67.70 -8.55
C PRO A 101 -5.52 68.44 -9.88
N ARG A 102 -4.47 68.03 -10.60
CA ARG A 102 -4.04 68.64 -11.86
C ARG A 102 -4.67 67.99 -13.11
N ALA A 103 -5.46 66.93 -12.96
CA ALA A 103 -6.11 66.28 -14.09
C ALA A 103 -7.29 67.10 -14.63
N ALA A 104 -7.38 67.18 -15.96
CA ALA A 104 -8.49 67.77 -16.71
C ALA A 104 -9.53 66.71 -17.09
N ALA A 105 -10.78 67.12 -17.34
CA ALA A 105 -11.82 66.21 -17.84
C ALA A 105 -11.46 65.67 -19.24
N VAL A 106 -11.87 64.43 -19.54
CA VAL A 106 -11.64 63.78 -20.84
C VAL A 106 -13.00 63.60 -21.53
N THR A 107 -13.08 63.95 -22.81
CA THR A 107 -14.22 63.60 -23.67
C THR A 107 -14.13 62.13 -24.07
N ALA A 108 -15.12 61.32 -23.70
CA ALA A 108 -15.12 59.89 -24.01
C ALA A 108 -15.81 59.57 -25.35
N ASN A 109 -15.24 58.61 -26.10
CA ASN A 109 -15.83 58.06 -27.32
C ASN A 109 -16.63 56.77 -26.99
N MET A 110 -17.58 56.91 -26.07
CA MET A 110 -18.28 55.77 -25.46
C MET A 110 -19.27 55.09 -26.41
N TRP A 111 -20.09 55.87 -27.13
CA TRP A 111 -21.25 55.36 -27.88
C TRP A 111 -21.04 55.45 -29.40
N ALA A 112 -21.24 54.33 -30.10
CA ALA A 112 -21.21 54.29 -31.56
C ALA A 112 -22.40 55.06 -32.19
N SER A 113 -22.26 55.49 -33.45
CA SER A 113 -23.30 56.27 -34.18
C SER A 113 -24.63 55.55 -34.41
N SER A 114 -24.63 54.22 -34.26
CA SER A 114 -25.82 53.35 -34.28
C SER A 114 -26.71 53.49 -33.04
N TYR A 115 -26.18 54.01 -31.94
CA TYR A 115 -26.99 54.38 -30.78
C TYR A 115 -27.72 55.68 -31.10
N VAL A 116 -29.05 55.58 -31.20
CA VAL A 116 -29.94 56.69 -31.51
C VAL A 116 -30.21 57.53 -30.27
N ALA A 117 -30.30 56.87 -29.12
CA ALA A 117 -30.42 57.49 -27.81
C ALA A 117 -29.87 56.56 -26.72
N VAL A 118 -29.25 57.14 -25.71
CA VAL A 118 -28.84 56.46 -24.49
C VAL A 118 -29.28 57.31 -23.30
N LEU A 119 -30.19 56.77 -22.51
CA LEU A 119 -30.90 57.48 -21.47
C LEU A 119 -30.62 56.82 -20.11
N PRO A 120 -29.61 57.31 -19.37
CA PRO A 120 -29.44 56.93 -17.97
C PRO A 120 -30.55 57.57 -17.14
N LEU A 121 -31.31 56.76 -16.40
CA LEU A 121 -32.48 57.22 -15.64
C LEU A 121 -32.12 57.56 -14.19
N ALA A 122 -30.95 58.19 -14.00
CA ALA A 122 -30.43 58.60 -12.71
C ALA A 122 -30.12 60.10 -12.71
N GLY A 123 -30.71 60.87 -11.78
CA GLY A 123 -30.52 62.32 -11.71
C GLY A 123 -31.26 63.09 -12.81
N ASN A 124 -30.57 64.06 -13.45
CA ASN A 124 -31.11 64.85 -14.56
C ASN A 124 -31.01 64.05 -15.87
N VAL A 125 -32.15 63.52 -16.34
CA VAL A 125 -32.22 62.69 -17.55
C VAL A 125 -31.92 63.53 -18.80
N HIS A 126 -30.92 63.10 -19.58
CA HIS A 126 -30.56 63.66 -20.88
C HIS A 126 -29.97 62.56 -21.77
N ASP A 127 -30.00 62.75 -23.09
CA ASP A 127 -29.40 61.80 -24.03
C ASP A 127 -27.88 61.96 -24.08
N ILE A 128 -27.17 60.91 -23.63
CA ILE A 128 -25.70 60.85 -23.64
C ILE A 128 -25.14 60.18 -24.90
N SER A 129 -25.99 59.83 -25.86
CA SER A 129 -25.53 59.36 -27.17
C SER A 129 -24.80 60.47 -27.93
N ALA A 130 -24.07 60.09 -28.99
CA ALA A 130 -23.45 61.06 -29.89
C ALA A 130 -24.45 62.03 -30.54
N ARG A 131 -25.75 61.70 -30.56
CA ARG A 131 -26.80 62.53 -31.19
C ARG A 131 -27.36 63.63 -30.27
N LYS A 132 -27.18 63.50 -28.95
CA LYS A 132 -27.59 64.47 -27.92
C LYS A 132 -28.99 65.05 -28.15
N GLN A 133 -29.97 64.18 -28.37
CA GLN A 133 -31.32 64.62 -28.70
C GLN A 133 -31.96 65.40 -27.54
N ALA A 134 -32.79 66.39 -27.87
CA ALA A 134 -33.46 67.19 -26.87
C ALA A 134 -34.49 66.36 -26.08
N VAL A 135 -34.29 66.28 -24.76
CA VAL A 135 -35.23 65.65 -23.83
C VAL A 135 -36.16 66.72 -23.27
N ALA A 136 -37.39 66.79 -23.77
CA ALA A 136 -38.40 67.74 -23.31
C ALA A 136 -39.36 67.05 -22.32
N LYS A 137 -39.36 67.44 -21.05
CA LYS A 137 -40.31 66.95 -20.04
C LYS A 137 -41.70 67.56 -20.30
N VAL A 138 -42.46 67.02 -21.25
CA VAL A 138 -43.81 67.52 -21.55
C VAL A 138 -44.82 66.76 -20.69
N GLY A 139 -45.42 67.45 -19.71
CA GLY A 139 -46.50 66.91 -18.90
C GLY A 139 -47.82 66.99 -19.67
N PHE A 140 -48.29 65.87 -20.23
CA PHE A 140 -49.67 65.75 -20.69
C PHE A 140 -50.49 65.00 -19.64
N VAL A 141 -51.66 65.55 -19.30
CA VAL A 141 -52.68 64.85 -18.51
C VAL A 141 -53.42 63.92 -19.46
N VAL A 142 -53.22 62.63 -19.33
CA VAL A 142 -54.09 61.63 -19.97
C VAL A 142 -55.29 61.42 -19.04
N GLN A 143 -56.51 61.36 -19.59
CA GLN A 143 -57.73 61.05 -18.83
C GLN A 143 -57.46 59.90 -17.85
N ASN A 144 -57.84 60.12 -16.57
CA ASN A 144 -57.60 59.27 -15.38
C ASN A 144 -56.40 59.65 -14.48
N GLY A 145 -55.90 60.89 -14.54
CA GLY A 145 -55.15 61.48 -13.41
C GLY A 145 -53.66 61.12 -13.31
N TRP A 146 -53.05 60.65 -14.39
CA TRP A 146 -51.61 60.36 -14.46
C TRP A 146 -50.86 61.44 -15.25
N THR A 147 -49.65 61.81 -14.79
CA THR A 147 -48.76 62.72 -15.51
C THR A 147 -47.76 61.89 -16.31
N ALA A 148 -47.84 61.95 -17.65
CA ALA A 148 -46.84 61.33 -18.53
C ALA A 148 -45.68 62.31 -18.76
N GLY A 149 -44.43 61.85 -18.65
CA GLY A 149 -43.26 62.57 -19.15
C GLY A 149 -42.86 62.06 -20.54
N LEU A 150 -42.92 62.92 -21.56
CA LEU A 150 -42.40 62.61 -22.90
C LEU A 150 -40.86 62.62 -22.88
N ILE A 151 -40.24 61.65 -23.53
CA ILE A 151 -38.83 61.75 -23.92
C ILE A 151 -38.75 61.55 -25.43
N MET A 152 -38.51 62.67 -26.13
CA MET A 152 -38.11 62.87 -27.54
C MET A 152 -39.18 63.53 -28.45
N GLY A 153 -38.73 64.54 -29.21
CA GLY A 153 -39.54 65.54 -29.94
C GLY A 153 -40.30 65.00 -31.17
N ASN A 154 -40.55 65.85 -32.17
CA ASN A 154 -41.46 65.62 -33.31
C ASN A 154 -41.17 64.37 -34.21
N SER A 155 -40.28 63.47 -33.80
CA SER A 155 -40.00 62.20 -34.47
C SER A 155 -39.70 61.11 -33.41
N PHE A 156 -40.60 60.12 -33.35
CA PHE A 156 -40.69 58.88 -32.56
C PHE A 156 -39.37 58.10 -32.31
N PRO A 157 -39.22 57.22 -31.28
CA PRO A 157 -40.23 56.57 -30.40
C PRO A 157 -40.57 57.31 -29.09
N TRP A 158 -41.73 56.98 -28.49
CA TRP A 158 -42.17 57.54 -27.21
C TRP A 158 -41.79 56.64 -26.03
N ILE A 159 -41.32 57.25 -24.95
CA ILE A 159 -41.15 56.58 -23.66
C ILE A 159 -42.00 57.33 -22.64
N THR A 160 -42.97 56.64 -22.02
CA THR A 160 -43.84 57.24 -21.01
C THR A 160 -43.49 56.74 -19.61
N PHE A 161 -43.34 57.67 -18.67
CA PHE A 161 -43.18 57.39 -17.23
C PHE A 161 -44.17 58.23 -16.40
N ASP A 162 -44.53 57.74 -15.20
CA ASP A 162 -45.26 58.51 -14.17
C ASP A 162 -44.35 59.60 -13.54
N SER A 163 -44.92 60.63 -12.90
CA SER A 163 -44.22 61.80 -12.32
C SER A 163 -43.14 61.47 -11.29
N ASN A 164 -43.16 60.26 -10.73
CA ASN A 164 -42.15 59.74 -9.80
C ASN A 164 -41.19 58.71 -10.43
N TYR A 165 -41.26 58.48 -11.74
CA TYR A 165 -40.54 57.43 -12.49
C TYR A 165 -40.89 55.98 -12.09
N LYS A 166 -42.06 55.74 -11.47
CA LYS A 166 -42.45 54.44 -10.85
C LYS A 166 -43.79 53.87 -11.34
N GLY A 167 -44.20 54.15 -12.58
CA GLY A 167 -45.56 53.83 -13.06
C GLY A 167 -45.64 52.60 -13.95
N PHE A 168 -45.02 52.67 -15.13
CA PHE A 168 -44.90 51.61 -16.13
C PHE A 168 -43.92 52.13 -17.19
N LEU A 169 -43.20 51.24 -17.88
CA LEU A 169 -42.44 51.63 -19.09
C LEU A 169 -43.30 51.27 -20.29
N GLU A 170 -43.82 52.27 -21.01
CA GLU A 170 -44.50 52.05 -22.29
C GLU A 170 -43.66 52.65 -23.42
N ILE A 171 -43.31 51.80 -24.39
CA ILE A 171 -42.56 52.19 -25.57
C ILE A 171 -43.45 51.97 -26.79
N ASP A 172 -43.81 53.06 -27.48
CA ASP A 172 -44.52 53.03 -28.75
C ASP A 172 -43.55 53.37 -29.89
N ALA A 173 -43.36 52.42 -30.81
CA ALA A 173 -42.50 52.56 -31.99
C ALA A 173 -43.33 52.46 -33.29
N PRO A 174 -43.27 53.46 -34.19
CA PRO A 174 -43.91 53.35 -35.51
C PRO A 174 -43.10 52.41 -36.43
N VAL A 175 -43.75 51.94 -37.50
CA VAL A 175 -43.10 51.16 -38.56
C VAL A 175 -41.97 51.99 -39.18
N GLY A 176 -40.73 51.54 -39.01
CA GLY A 176 -39.48 52.21 -39.41
C GLY A 176 -38.29 51.24 -39.33
N PRO A 177 -37.04 51.67 -39.64
CA PRO A 177 -35.89 50.79 -39.81
C PRO A 177 -35.61 49.93 -38.58
N ASP A 178 -34.86 48.84 -38.79
CA ASP A 178 -34.50 47.86 -37.76
C ASP A 178 -34.15 48.51 -36.42
N LEU A 179 -34.81 48.05 -35.35
CA LEU A 179 -34.82 48.74 -34.07
C LEU A 179 -34.50 47.77 -32.95
N THR A 180 -33.56 48.16 -32.08
CA THR A 180 -33.21 47.38 -30.89
C THR A 180 -33.27 48.25 -29.65
N PHE A 181 -33.97 47.73 -28.65
CA PHE A 181 -34.13 48.31 -27.33
C PHE A 181 -33.44 47.44 -26.29
N VAL A 182 -32.73 48.10 -25.38
CA VAL A 182 -32.14 47.48 -24.21
C VAL A 182 -32.62 48.26 -22.99
N CYS A 183 -33.19 47.57 -22.02
CA CYS A 183 -33.63 48.16 -20.76
C CYS A 183 -33.17 47.31 -19.59
N ARG A 184 -32.54 47.95 -18.61
CA ARG A 184 -32.11 47.30 -17.37
C ARG A 184 -32.93 47.79 -16.19
N TYR A 185 -33.55 46.86 -15.47
CA TYR A 185 -34.53 47.14 -14.42
C TYR A 185 -34.42 46.14 -13.27
N ARG A 186 -34.97 46.48 -12.11
CA ARG A 186 -35.19 45.55 -10.99
C ARG A 186 -36.55 45.79 -10.37
N THR A 187 -37.08 44.78 -9.70
CA THR A 187 -38.38 44.84 -9.04
C THR A 187 -38.20 44.92 -7.52
N ASN A 188 -39.07 45.62 -6.81
CA ASN A 188 -39.03 45.72 -5.34
C ASN A 188 -39.79 44.56 -4.64
N LYS A 189 -40.59 43.78 -5.39
CA LYS A 189 -41.39 42.64 -4.88
C LYS A 189 -41.45 41.51 -5.92
N ASN A 190 -41.44 40.25 -5.46
CA ASN A 190 -41.38 39.05 -6.29
C ASN A 190 -42.67 38.69 -7.05
N ARG A 191 -43.23 39.56 -7.92
CA ARG A 191 -44.25 39.23 -8.94
C ARG A 191 -44.43 40.37 -9.95
N GLU A 192 -43.51 40.57 -10.88
CA GLU A 192 -43.74 41.49 -12.02
C GLU A 192 -43.68 40.74 -13.35
N GLN A 193 -44.46 41.23 -14.32
CA GLN A 193 -44.66 40.63 -15.63
C GLN A 193 -44.18 41.61 -16.72
N VAL A 194 -43.60 41.08 -17.79
CA VAL A 194 -43.37 41.87 -19.00
C VAL A 194 -44.41 41.48 -20.05
N LEU A 195 -45.16 42.46 -20.56
CA LEU A 195 -46.16 42.28 -21.61
C LEU A 195 -45.71 42.96 -22.89
N LEU A 196 -45.80 42.23 -24.00
CA LEU A 196 -45.63 42.76 -25.35
C LEU A 196 -46.99 42.73 -26.04
N ALA A 197 -47.59 43.89 -26.26
CA ALA A 197 -48.88 43.97 -26.93
C ALA A 197 -48.68 44.03 -28.46
N GLY A 198 -49.17 43.01 -29.16
CA GLY A 198 -49.08 42.84 -30.61
C GLY A 198 -49.20 41.37 -31.01
N GLN A 199 -50.44 40.95 -31.31
CA GLN A 199 -50.89 39.59 -31.72
C GLN A 199 -50.01 38.42 -31.23
N GLY A 200 -50.27 37.97 -30.00
CA GLY A 200 -49.65 36.81 -29.37
C GLY A 200 -48.92 37.17 -28.08
N PHE A 201 -49.60 37.06 -26.94
CA PHE A 201 -49.05 37.38 -25.63
C PHE A 201 -48.02 36.33 -25.19
N ARG A 202 -46.83 36.76 -24.77
CA ARG A 202 -45.94 35.94 -23.94
C ARG A 202 -45.72 36.63 -22.60
N PHE A 203 -46.04 35.92 -21.54
CA PHE A 203 -45.77 36.33 -20.17
C PHE A 203 -44.43 35.74 -19.74
N ALA A 204 -43.52 36.58 -19.25
CA ALA A 204 -42.39 36.13 -18.45
C ALA A 204 -42.59 36.69 -17.03
N THR A 205 -42.75 35.79 -16.06
CA THR A 205 -42.76 36.15 -14.64
C THR A 205 -41.32 36.15 -14.14
N VAL A 206 -40.86 37.28 -13.61
CA VAL A 206 -39.51 37.40 -13.06
C VAL A 206 -39.60 37.57 -11.55
N ASP A 207 -39.31 36.51 -10.80
CA ASP A 207 -39.32 36.50 -9.33
C ASP A 207 -37.94 36.85 -8.78
N SER A 208 -37.51 38.11 -8.98
CA SER A 208 -36.23 38.57 -8.46
C SER A 208 -36.20 40.05 -8.14
N THR A 209 -35.65 40.39 -6.98
CA THR A 209 -35.24 41.75 -6.60
C THR A 209 -33.86 42.13 -7.15
N ALA A 210 -33.19 41.21 -7.85
CA ALA A 210 -31.93 41.49 -8.54
C ALA A 210 -32.16 42.30 -9.82
N TRP A 211 -31.13 42.98 -10.29
CA TRP A 211 -31.14 43.65 -11.59
C TRP A 211 -31.24 42.63 -12.73
N GLN A 212 -32.10 42.94 -13.68
CA GLN A 212 -32.42 42.14 -14.85
C GLN A 212 -32.40 43.04 -16.09
N SER A 213 -32.19 42.42 -17.25
CA SER A 213 -32.20 43.12 -18.53
C SER A 213 -33.19 42.48 -19.47
N VAL A 214 -33.90 43.33 -20.22
CA VAL A 214 -34.70 42.93 -21.36
C VAL A 214 -34.09 43.55 -22.62
N VAL A 215 -33.90 42.72 -23.63
CA VAL A 215 -33.50 43.15 -24.97
C VAL A 215 -34.62 42.77 -25.94
N PHE A 216 -35.08 43.76 -26.70
CA PHE A 216 -36.04 43.58 -27.78
C PHE A 216 -35.41 44.05 -29.08
N SER A 217 -35.52 43.25 -30.14
CA SER A 217 -35.09 43.64 -31.48
C SER A 217 -36.17 43.31 -32.49
N LEU A 218 -36.42 44.23 -33.43
CA LEU A 218 -37.32 44.04 -34.56
C LEU A 218 -36.56 44.28 -35.86
N ASN A 219 -36.54 43.27 -36.73
CA ASN A 219 -36.12 43.43 -38.10
C ASN A 219 -37.33 43.82 -38.96
N SER A 220 -37.38 45.09 -39.33
CA SER A 220 -38.45 45.73 -40.09
C SER A 220 -38.64 45.16 -41.49
N THR A 221 -37.59 44.54 -42.06
CA THR A 221 -37.60 43.97 -43.42
C THR A 221 -38.16 42.54 -43.45
N THR A 222 -37.86 41.74 -42.44
CA THR A 222 -38.22 40.30 -42.38
C THR A 222 -39.44 40.02 -41.51
N GLY A 223 -39.86 40.98 -40.68
CA GLY A 223 -40.92 40.81 -39.70
C GLY A 223 -40.52 39.92 -38.53
N VAL A 224 -39.22 39.65 -38.38
CA VAL A 224 -38.71 38.82 -37.29
C VAL A 224 -38.48 39.71 -36.07
N ARG A 225 -39.16 39.39 -34.97
CA ARG A 225 -38.90 39.98 -33.65
C ARG A 225 -38.15 38.99 -32.78
N THR A 226 -37.22 39.48 -31.96
CA THR A 226 -36.47 38.68 -31.00
C THR A 226 -36.50 39.37 -29.64
N ILE A 227 -36.86 38.62 -28.60
CA ILE A 227 -36.87 39.10 -27.21
C ILE A 227 -36.01 38.19 -26.35
N CYS A 228 -35.19 38.78 -25.50
CA CYS A 228 -34.41 38.04 -24.51
C CYS A 228 -34.57 38.69 -23.12
N PHE A 229 -34.84 37.84 -22.12
CA PHE A 229 -35.00 38.23 -20.72
C PHE A 229 -33.92 37.55 -19.89
N GLY A 230 -33.10 38.31 -19.16
CA GLY A 230 -32.12 37.75 -18.24
C GLY A 230 -31.21 36.70 -18.90
N ASP A 231 -31.15 35.51 -18.30
CA ASP A 231 -30.36 34.36 -18.77
C ASP A 231 -31.11 33.38 -19.68
N GLY A 232 -32.35 33.71 -20.04
CA GLY A 232 -33.18 32.91 -20.95
C GLY A 232 -32.65 32.87 -22.38
N ASP A 233 -33.07 31.86 -23.14
CA ASP A 233 -32.82 31.84 -24.58
C ASP A 233 -33.66 32.91 -25.29
N PRO A 234 -33.10 33.62 -26.30
CA PRO A 234 -33.87 34.56 -27.09
C PRO A 234 -35.04 33.85 -27.76
N VAL A 235 -36.23 34.39 -27.56
CA VAL A 235 -37.44 33.93 -28.23
C VAL A 235 -37.59 34.74 -29.50
N THR A 236 -37.56 34.05 -30.63
CA THR A 236 -37.72 34.64 -31.95
C THR A 236 -39.02 34.17 -32.59
N ASP A 237 -39.82 35.10 -33.10
CA ASP A 237 -41.02 34.80 -33.86
C ASP A 237 -41.22 35.77 -35.02
N LYS A 238 -41.97 35.32 -36.03
CA LYS A 238 -42.27 36.10 -37.24
C LYS A 238 -43.65 36.72 -37.11
N VAL A 239 -43.72 38.04 -37.15
CA VAL A 239 -44.96 38.81 -37.04
C VAL A 239 -45.38 39.37 -38.40
N SER A 240 -46.70 39.41 -38.66
CA SER A 240 -47.25 40.02 -39.87
C SER A 240 -47.08 41.54 -39.80
N LEU A 241 -46.43 42.14 -40.81
CA LEU A 241 -46.02 43.54 -40.82
C LEU A 241 -47.11 44.55 -41.26
N SER A 242 -48.39 44.17 -41.34
CA SER A 242 -49.45 45.08 -41.81
C SER A 242 -50.83 44.87 -41.14
N PRO A 243 -51.52 45.92 -40.66
CA PRO A 243 -51.00 47.17 -40.09
C PRO A 243 -50.73 46.93 -38.60
N ILE A 244 -49.45 46.86 -38.22
CA ILE A 244 -49.04 46.76 -36.82
C ILE A 244 -49.52 48.03 -36.10
N GLN A 245 -50.49 47.90 -35.19
CA GLN A 245 -50.60 48.86 -34.09
C GLN A 245 -49.27 48.82 -33.34
N PRO A 246 -48.66 49.98 -33.04
CA PRO A 246 -47.26 50.10 -32.61
C PRO A 246 -46.91 49.02 -31.59
N GLY A 247 -45.81 48.30 -31.84
CA GLY A 247 -45.34 47.21 -30.99
C GLY A 247 -45.03 47.76 -29.60
N ARG A 248 -46.02 47.64 -28.72
CA ARG A 248 -46.01 48.30 -27.42
C ARG A 248 -45.36 47.37 -26.41
N ILE A 249 -44.23 47.79 -25.87
CA ILE A 249 -43.56 47.08 -24.78
C ILE A 249 -44.02 47.68 -23.47
N ARG A 250 -44.54 46.85 -22.56
CA ARG A 250 -44.97 47.22 -21.22
C ARG A 250 -44.27 46.37 -20.15
N ILE A 251 -43.73 47.03 -19.13
CA ILE A 251 -43.17 46.38 -17.93
C ILE A 251 -43.99 46.83 -16.71
N GLY A 252 -44.51 45.88 -15.90
CA GLY A 252 -45.44 46.16 -14.80
C GLY A 252 -46.05 44.89 -14.14
N ARG A 253 -46.92 45.03 -13.13
CA ARG A 253 -47.57 43.88 -12.46
C ARG A 253 -48.95 43.60 -13.07
N ASP A 254 -49.38 42.34 -13.25
CA ASP A 254 -50.75 41.96 -13.69
C ASP A 254 -51.24 42.67 -14.97
N ILE A 255 -50.40 42.75 -16.00
CA ILE A 255 -50.70 43.54 -17.20
C ILE A 255 -51.77 42.83 -18.05
N THR A 256 -52.92 43.46 -18.22
CA THR A 256 -53.94 43.10 -19.23
C THR A 256 -54.08 44.25 -20.23
N ASP A 257 -54.65 44.02 -21.43
CA ASP A 257 -54.77 45.05 -22.46
C ASP A 257 -55.44 46.34 -21.93
N ASP A 258 -56.35 46.20 -20.95
CA ASP A 258 -57.20 47.29 -20.44
C ASP A 258 -56.91 47.74 -19.00
N ALA A 259 -56.04 47.06 -18.22
CA ALA A 259 -55.72 47.45 -16.84
C ALA A 259 -54.30 48.05 -16.72
N LYS A 260 -54.22 49.29 -16.21
CA LYS A 260 -52.96 49.99 -15.91
C LYS A 260 -52.56 49.78 -14.46
N THR A 261 -51.65 48.85 -14.21
CA THR A 261 -51.13 48.50 -12.88
C THR A 261 -49.67 48.91 -12.74
N GLN A 262 -49.32 49.42 -11.55
CA GLN A 262 -48.08 50.15 -11.26
C GLN A 262 -46.86 49.21 -11.20
N PHE A 263 -45.79 49.54 -11.94
CA PHE A 263 -44.45 48.96 -11.84
C PHE A 263 -43.80 49.40 -10.53
N ASP A 264 -43.53 48.44 -9.64
CA ASP A 264 -42.95 48.64 -8.33
C ASP A 264 -41.47 48.22 -8.36
N GLY A 265 -40.65 49.03 -9.02
CA GLY A 265 -39.23 48.74 -9.27
C GLY A 265 -38.40 49.98 -9.62
N ASP A 266 -37.12 49.76 -9.93
CA ASP A 266 -36.20 50.80 -10.41
C ASP A 266 -35.71 50.46 -11.82
N ILE A 267 -35.50 51.47 -12.67
CA ILE A 267 -34.88 51.32 -14.00
C ILE A 267 -33.54 52.06 -13.98
N GLU A 268 -32.49 51.39 -14.45
CA GLU A 268 -31.13 51.95 -14.46
C GLU A 268 -30.87 52.78 -15.72
N ASP A 269 -31.12 52.20 -16.89
CA ASP A 269 -30.91 52.86 -18.18
C ASP A 269 -31.78 52.26 -19.29
N VAL A 270 -32.00 53.06 -20.33
CA VAL A 270 -32.65 52.66 -21.59
C VAL A 270 -31.76 53.04 -22.77
N ARG A 271 -31.54 52.10 -23.69
CA ARG A 271 -30.71 52.31 -24.90
C ARG A 271 -31.50 51.94 -26.15
N ILE A 272 -31.36 52.76 -27.18
CA ILE A 272 -32.06 52.61 -28.46
C ILE A 272 -31.03 52.60 -29.59
N MET A 273 -31.12 51.58 -30.44
CA MET A 273 -30.25 51.41 -31.60
C MET A 273 -31.09 51.27 -32.88
N ASN A 274 -30.64 51.87 -33.98
CA ASN A 274 -31.27 51.74 -35.30
C ASN A 274 -30.70 50.59 -36.14
N SER A 275 -30.41 49.46 -35.49
CA SER A 275 -30.02 48.22 -36.14
C SER A 275 -30.59 47.02 -35.40
N ALA A 276 -30.82 45.92 -36.10
CA ALA A 276 -31.19 44.63 -35.52
C ALA A 276 -29.91 43.75 -35.44
N PRO A 277 -29.29 43.59 -34.26
CA PRO A 277 -28.10 42.78 -34.08
C PRO A 277 -28.46 41.29 -34.10
N ALA A 278 -27.44 40.44 -34.29
CA ALA A 278 -27.63 39.00 -34.30
C ALA A 278 -28.20 38.47 -32.97
N ALA A 279 -28.93 37.35 -33.01
CA ALA A 279 -29.52 36.73 -31.82
C ALA A 279 -28.49 36.38 -30.74
N ALA A 280 -27.24 36.06 -31.13
CA ALA A 280 -26.12 35.85 -30.21
C ALA A 280 -25.80 37.12 -29.40
N TRP A 281 -25.66 38.26 -30.08
CA TRP A 281 -25.45 39.55 -29.43
C TRP A 281 -26.60 39.93 -28.49
N ILE A 282 -27.85 39.65 -28.90
CA ILE A 282 -29.04 39.89 -28.08
C ILE A 282 -29.01 39.04 -26.80
N LYS A 283 -28.68 37.75 -26.93
CA LYS A 283 -28.54 36.82 -25.81
C LYS A 283 -27.43 37.26 -24.86
N ALA A 284 -26.25 37.56 -25.40
CA ALA A 284 -25.11 38.00 -24.61
C ALA A 284 -25.39 39.33 -23.93
N THR A 285 -25.98 40.31 -24.62
CA THR A 285 -26.31 41.61 -24.00
C THR A 285 -27.32 41.45 -22.86
N ALA A 286 -28.37 40.63 -23.03
CA ALA A 286 -29.36 40.38 -21.98
C ALA A 286 -28.78 39.60 -20.77
N LEU A 287 -28.06 38.51 -21.03
CA LEU A 287 -27.42 37.66 -20.02
C LEU A 287 -26.38 38.46 -19.23
N ASN A 288 -25.52 39.18 -19.93
CA ASN A 288 -24.34 39.80 -19.35
C ASN A 288 -24.71 41.09 -18.63
N LEU A 289 -25.63 41.92 -19.13
CA LEU A 289 -26.09 43.07 -18.34
C LEU A 289 -26.74 42.63 -17.02
N SER A 290 -27.51 41.54 -17.01
CA SER A 290 -28.15 41.02 -15.80
C SER A 290 -27.13 40.50 -14.78
N GLN A 291 -26.06 39.85 -15.24
CA GLN A 291 -25.03 39.24 -14.39
C GLN A 291 -23.90 40.21 -13.99
N LEU A 292 -23.56 41.19 -14.84
CA LEU A 292 -22.39 42.04 -14.64
C LEU A 292 -22.59 43.12 -13.57
N ASN A 293 -23.79 43.36 -13.03
CA ASN A 293 -23.92 44.28 -11.88
C ASN A 293 -25.21 44.11 -11.04
N PRO A 294 -25.20 43.16 -10.11
CA PRO A 294 -25.65 43.49 -8.76
C PRO A 294 -24.52 44.04 -7.89
N LEU A 295 -23.26 43.64 -8.13
CA LEU A 295 -22.10 44.07 -7.34
C LEU A 295 -20.78 43.90 -8.12
N VAL A 296 -20.48 44.78 -9.08
CA VAL A 296 -19.07 45.06 -9.43
C VAL A 296 -18.39 45.48 -8.13
N GLN A 297 -17.52 44.63 -7.57
CA GLN A 297 -16.92 44.87 -6.26
C GLN A 297 -15.65 45.71 -6.45
N PRO A 298 -15.65 46.97 -5.99
CA PRO A 298 -14.43 47.73 -5.96
C PRO A 298 -13.51 47.13 -4.88
N GLY A 299 -12.27 46.81 -5.25
CA GLY A 299 -11.23 46.31 -4.35
C GLY A 299 -10.85 47.33 -3.29
N ALA A 300 -9.92 47.00 -2.39
CA ALA A 300 -9.45 47.97 -1.41
C ALA A 300 -8.84 49.21 -2.09
N LEU A 301 -9.04 50.39 -1.49
CA LEU A 301 -8.38 51.62 -1.91
C LEU A 301 -6.87 51.47 -1.73
N GLU A 302 -6.11 51.56 -2.82
CA GLU A 302 -4.65 51.51 -2.79
C GLU A 302 -4.09 52.93 -2.80
N GLY A 303 -3.39 53.31 -1.73
CA GLY A 303 -2.54 54.51 -1.72
C GLY A 303 -1.30 54.28 -2.56
N LEU A 304 -1.14 55.06 -3.64
CA LEU A 304 0.04 55.02 -4.49
C LEU A 304 1.14 55.82 -3.79
N GLY A 305 1.84 55.19 -2.84
CA GLY A 305 2.98 55.82 -2.16
C GLY A 305 3.33 55.35 -0.75
N GLN A 306 3.15 54.07 -0.38
CA GLN A 306 3.74 53.55 0.86
C GLN A 306 4.54 52.26 0.66
N SER A 307 5.79 52.30 1.14
CA SER A 307 6.69 51.16 1.31
C SER A 307 6.21 50.34 2.52
N TYR A 308 5.88 49.07 2.31
CA TYR A 308 5.64 48.13 3.42
C TYR A 308 6.82 47.19 3.58
N ALA A 309 7.09 46.71 4.79
CA ALA A 309 8.00 45.60 4.99
C ALA A 309 7.43 44.32 4.35
N PRO A 310 8.27 43.30 4.05
CA PRO A 310 7.75 42.00 3.63
C PRO A 310 6.79 41.43 4.70
N PRO A 311 5.84 40.56 4.32
CA PRO A 311 4.80 40.10 5.23
C PRO A 311 5.43 39.36 6.43
N PRO A 312 4.80 39.26 7.60
CA PRO A 312 5.35 38.41 8.66
C PRO A 312 5.37 36.94 8.18
N PRO A 313 6.34 36.11 8.62
CA PRO A 313 6.34 34.68 8.33
C PRO A 313 5.00 34.01 8.68
N PRO A 314 4.43 33.17 7.80
CA PRO A 314 3.21 32.43 8.10
C PRO A 314 3.48 31.40 9.21
N GLN A 315 2.49 31.15 10.07
CA GLN A 315 2.57 30.13 11.11
C GLN A 315 1.87 28.85 10.64
N LEU A 316 2.57 27.72 10.62
CA LEU A 316 1.97 26.44 10.23
C LEU A 316 1.00 25.95 11.32
N MET A 317 -0.18 25.44 10.92
CA MET A 317 -1.22 25.00 11.87
C MET A 317 -1.30 23.47 11.99
N GLN A 318 -1.27 22.77 10.85
CA GLN A 318 -1.32 21.31 10.76
C GLN A 318 -0.69 20.83 9.43
N PRO A 319 -0.15 19.61 9.38
CA PRO A 319 -0.06 18.63 10.48
C PRO A 319 1.27 18.74 11.26
N ALA A 320 1.36 18.09 12.42
CA ALA A 320 2.56 18.13 13.26
C ALA A 320 3.82 17.64 12.52
N ASN A 321 5.01 18.04 13.00
CA ASN A 321 6.27 17.51 12.49
C ASN A 321 6.31 15.98 12.62
N GLY A 322 6.51 15.25 11.52
CA GLY A 322 6.41 13.78 11.47
C GLY A 322 5.02 13.27 11.09
N ALA A 323 4.18 14.11 10.49
CA ALA A 323 2.87 13.72 10.02
C ALA A 323 2.92 12.81 8.77
N GLN A 324 1.96 11.90 8.70
CA GLN A 324 1.97 10.79 7.77
C GLN A 324 0.65 10.78 6.97
N SER A 325 0.71 10.61 5.64
CA SER A 325 -0.48 10.36 4.82
C SER A 325 -0.35 9.07 4.06
N HIS A 326 -1.32 8.20 4.32
CA HIS A 326 -1.33 6.85 3.81
C HIS A 326 -2.49 6.54 2.87
N LYS A 327 -3.24 7.58 2.47
CA LYS A 327 -4.25 7.49 1.41
C LYS A 327 -3.73 8.13 0.15
N SER A 328 -4.16 7.61 -1.00
CA SER A 328 -4.03 8.25 -2.32
C SER A 328 -4.71 9.63 -2.41
N THR A 329 -5.40 10.07 -1.36
CA THR A 329 -6.17 11.32 -1.30
C THR A 329 -5.36 12.57 -0.90
N GLY A 330 -4.09 12.43 -0.46
CA GLY A 330 -3.20 13.54 -0.10
C GLY A 330 -3.29 14.04 1.36
N VAL A 331 -2.23 14.71 1.83
CA VAL A 331 -2.14 15.44 3.10
C VAL A 331 -2.66 16.85 2.90
N LYS A 332 -3.68 17.25 3.67
CA LYS A 332 -4.07 18.66 3.75
C LYS A 332 -3.09 19.43 4.64
N LEU A 333 -2.39 20.39 4.04
CA LEU A 333 -1.45 21.32 4.65
C LEU A 333 -2.20 22.61 4.97
N GLU A 334 -2.07 23.15 6.18
CA GLU A 334 -2.77 24.36 6.61
C GLU A 334 -1.85 25.31 7.40
N TRP A 335 -2.04 26.61 7.20
CA TRP A 335 -1.29 27.66 7.89
C TRP A 335 -2.19 28.86 8.23
N LEU A 336 -1.77 29.68 9.19
CA LEU A 336 -2.43 30.96 9.47
C LEU A 336 -2.07 31.97 8.37
N PRO A 337 -3.06 32.68 7.79
CA PRO A 337 -2.77 33.74 6.85
C PRO A 337 -1.87 34.83 7.46
N ALA A 338 -0.72 35.07 6.84
CA ALA A 338 0.14 36.20 7.17
C ALA A 338 -0.45 37.53 6.67
N THR A 339 -0.57 38.52 7.57
CA THR A 339 -1.06 39.87 7.27
C THR A 339 -0.21 40.54 6.18
N GLY A 340 -0.84 40.97 5.07
CA GLY A 340 -0.14 41.61 3.95
C GLY A 340 0.45 40.64 2.92
N ALA A 341 0.28 39.32 3.10
CA ALA A 341 0.58 38.34 2.06
C ALA A 341 -0.47 38.39 0.95
N LYS A 342 -0.02 38.49 -0.30
CA LYS A 342 -0.85 38.47 -1.51
C LYS A 342 -0.97 37.08 -2.13
N SER A 343 -0.04 36.20 -1.83
CA SER A 343 -0.10 34.78 -2.19
C SER A 343 0.82 33.96 -1.30
N TYR A 344 0.66 32.65 -1.34
CA TYR A 344 1.53 31.70 -0.68
C TYR A 344 2.13 30.72 -1.67
N ARG A 345 3.31 30.22 -1.31
CA ARG A 345 3.92 29.04 -1.90
C ARG A 345 4.13 28.00 -0.83
N VAL A 346 3.69 26.78 -1.11
CA VAL A 346 4.15 25.59 -0.38
C VAL A 346 5.47 25.19 -1.01
N LEU A 347 6.53 25.22 -0.20
CA LEU A 347 7.86 24.81 -0.60
C LEU A 347 8.10 23.42 -0.01
N VAL A 348 8.46 22.47 -0.86
CA VAL A 348 8.68 21.06 -0.50
C VAL A 348 10.14 20.72 -0.75
N PHE A 349 10.83 20.20 0.25
CA PHE A 349 12.27 19.95 0.29
C PHE A 349 12.55 18.48 0.57
N LYS A 350 13.73 18.01 0.17
CA LYS A 350 14.20 16.65 0.43
C LYS A 350 14.84 16.48 1.82
N ASP A 351 15.36 17.56 2.41
CA ASP A 351 16.14 17.52 3.63
C ASP A 351 15.61 18.48 4.72
N ALA A 352 15.91 18.13 5.97
CA ALA A 352 15.48 18.88 7.16
C ALA A 352 16.09 20.28 7.28
N ARG A 353 17.18 20.56 6.55
CA ARG A 353 17.84 21.88 6.53
C ARG A 353 17.22 22.81 5.51
N GLY A 354 16.34 22.30 4.63
CA GLY A 354 15.67 23.07 3.59
C GLY A 354 16.61 23.53 2.47
N GLU A 355 17.69 22.77 2.21
CA GLU A 355 18.71 23.11 1.20
C GLU A 355 18.36 22.58 -0.19
N GLN A 356 17.72 21.40 -0.28
CA GLN A 356 17.32 20.74 -1.52
C GLN A 356 15.82 20.90 -1.75
N LEU A 357 15.41 21.93 -2.49
CA LEU A 357 14.03 22.14 -2.91
C LEU A 357 13.62 21.12 -3.99
N LEU A 358 12.56 20.36 -3.74
CA LEU A 358 11.95 19.43 -4.69
C LEU A 358 10.90 20.14 -5.55
N HIS A 359 9.92 20.76 -4.90
CA HIS A 359 8.78 21.38 -5.57
C HIS A 359 8.36 22.68 -4.91
N THR A 360 7.73 23.53 -5.71
CA THR A 360 7.07 24.75 -5.27
C THR A 360 5.64 24.74 -5.81
N PHE A 361 4.67 24.81 -4.93
CA PHE A 361 3.25 24.85 -5.28
C PHE A 361 2.67 26.21 -4.91
N HIS A 362 2.13 26.93 -5.88
CA HIS A 362 1.46 28.21 -5.64
C HIS A 362 0.01 27.97 -5.26
N THR A 363 -0.40 28.49 -4.12
CA THR A 363 -1.75 28.24 -3.57
C THR A 363 -2.62 29.49 -3.64
N GLY A 364 -2.12 30.57 -4.26
CA GLY A 364 -2.78 31.86 -4.24
C GLY A 364 -2.92 32.37 -2.81
N ILE A 365 -4.07 32.93 -2.47
CA ILE A 365 -4.38 33.38 -1.10
C ILE A 365 -4.93 32.26 -0.20
N HIS A 366 -5.09 31.04 -0.73
CA HIS A 366 -5.68 29.95 0.03
C HIS A 366 -4.70 29.48 1.11
N PRO A 367 -5.07 29.52 2.40
CA PRO A 367 -4.21 29.11 3.50
C PRO A 367 -4.16 27.59 3.69
N SER A 368 -4.34 26.84 2.60
CA SER A 368 -4.29 25.38 2.61
C SER A 368 -3.89 24.81 1.25
N PHE A 369 -3.32 23.61 1.25
CA PHE A 369 -2.93 22.87 0.06
C PHE A 369 -3.03 21.37 0.28
N ASN A 370 -3.46 20.59 -0.71
CA ASN A 370 -3.50 19.14 -0.60
C ASN A 370 -2.29 18.53 -1.34
N LEU A 371 -1.26 18.12 -0.60
CA LEU A 371 -0.05 17.52 -1.16
C LEU A 371 -0.23 16.01 -1.24
N THR A 372 0.02 15.40 -2.41
CA THR A 372 -0.08 13.94 -2.62
C THR A 372 1.31 13.34 -2.85
N LEU A 373 1.46 12.02 -2.72
CA LEU A 373 2.72 11.33 -3.06
C LEU A 373 3.16 11.61 -4.51
N ALA A 374 2.21 11.67 -5.44
CA ALA A 374 2.48 11.97 -6.84
C ALA A 374 2.96 13.41 -7.08
N LEU A 375 2.68 14.33 -6.16
CA LEU A 375 3.17 15.70 -6.20
C LEU A 375 4.45 15.89 -5.38
N ALA A 376 4.65 15.07 -4.35
CA ALA A 376 5.85 15.15 -3.51
C ALA A 376 7.10 14.57 -4.20
N ASP A 377 6.92 13.74 -5.23
CA ASP A 377 7.91 12.91 -5.95
C ASP A 377 8.72 11.93 -5.08
N THR A 378 8.89 12.21 -3.79
CA THR A 378 9.63 11.38 -2.83
C THR A 378 8.81 11.10 -1.57
N ARG A 379 9.19 10.02 -0.88
CA ARG A 379 8.54 9.52 0.33
C ARG A 379 8.58 10.54 1.47
N ASP A 380 9.78 10.95 1.85
CA ASP A 380 10.01 11.91 2.92
C ASP A 380 10.25 13.27 2.31
N VAL A 381 9.45 14.24 2.73
CA VAL A 381 9.62 15.63 2.34
C VAL A 381 9.49 16.51 3.55
N TYR A 382 10.22 17.60 3.53
CA TYR A 382 10.05 18.67 4.50
C TYR A 382 9.36 19.80 3.81
N TRP A 383 8.33 20.36 4.42
CA TRP A 383 7.57 21.44 3.81
C TRP A 383 7.47 22.63 4.73
N THR A 384 7.17 23.75 4.11
CA THR A 384 6.92 25.03 4.76
C THR A 384 6.19 25.93 3.79
N VAL A 385 5.84 27.11 4.26
CA VAL A 385 5.08 28.08 3.49
C VAL A 385 5.84 29.38 3.44
N ALA A 386 5.90 29.95 2.24
CA ALA A 386 6.35 31.30 2.02
C ALA A 386 5.14 32.21 1.76
N ALA A 387 5.06 33.31 2.50
CA ALA A 387 4.14 34.41 2.27
C ALA A 387 4.81 35.41 1.33
N ILE A 388 4.10 35.79 0.27
CA ILE A 388 4.63 36.67 -0.77
C ILE A 388 3.84 37.95 -0.76
N SER A 389 4.53 39.08 -0.65
CA SER A 389 3.99 40.40 -0.97
C SER A 389 4.88 41.08 -2.01
N ASP A 390 4.46 42.26 -2.47
CA ASP A 390 5.25 43.09 -3.39
C ASP A 390 6.59 43.54 -2.80
N GLN A 391 6.75 43.45 -1.48
CA GLN A 391 7.89 43.96 -0.72
C GLN A 391 8.89 42.87 -0.36
N GLY A 392 8.60 41.62 -0.73
CA GLY A 392 9.47 40.48 -0.52
C GLY A 392 8.72 39.24 -0.04
N GLU A 393 9.45 38.15 -0.01
CA GLU A 393 8.98 36.86 0.46
C GLU A 393 9.48 36.62 1.89
N THR A 394 8.59 36.20 2.79
CA THR A 394 8.97 35.69 4.11
C THR A 394 8.49 34.26 4.26
N ARG A 395 9.37 33.44 4.78
CA ARG A 395 9.15 32.01 4.95
C ARG A 395 8.93 31.69 6.41
N ALA A 396 8.01 30.78 6.71
CA ALA A 396 7.89 30.23 8.06
C ALA A 396 9.26 29.71 8.53
N LYS A 397 9.59 29.92 9.81
CA LYS A 397 10.87 29.45 10.34
C LYS A 397 10.87 27.94 10.53
N GLU A 398 9.69 27.38 10.72
CA GLU A 398 9.42 25.98 10.92
C GLU A 398 9.39 25.23 9.58
N LEU A 399 10.06 24.08 9.58
CA LEU A 399 10.00 23.07 8.53
C LEU A 399 9.33 21.84 9.13
N TYR A 400 8.22 21.39 8.55
CA TYR A 400 7.54 20.19 9.00
C TYR A 400 7.88 19.02 8.10
N HIS A 401 8.25 17.90 8.72
CA HIS A 401 8.46 16.64 8.05
C HIS A 401 7.11 15.98 7.75
N LEU A 402 6.94 15.57 6.49
CA LEU A 402 5.86 14.71 6.00
C LEU A 402 6.44 13.43 5.42
N THR A 403 5.76 12.33 5.69
CA THR A 403 6.04 11.04 5.05
C THR A 403 4.81 10.60 4.25
N PHE A 404 5.02 10.39 2.96
CA PHE A 404 4.08 9.80 2.01
C PHE A 404 4.35 8.31 1.85
N TYR A 405 3.28 7.55 1.64
CA TYR A 405 3.28 6.11 1.67
C TYR A 405 2.83 5.57 0.30
N LYS A 406 3.56 4.60 -0.26
CA LYS A 406 3.43 4.13 -1.65
C LYS A 406 2.61 2.85 -1.68
N ASN A 407 1.43 2.91 -2.33
CA ASN A 407 0.60 1.74 -2.64
C ASN A 407 1.45 0.53 -3.07
N GLY A 408 1.26 -0.57 -2.34
CA GLY A 408 2.10 -1.76 -2.35
C GLY A 408 2.11 -2.59 -3.64
N MET A 409 2.58 -3.84 -3.50
CA MET A 409 2.81 -4.76 -4.61
C MET A 409 1.55 -4.89 -5.47
N THR A 410 1.72 -4.70 -6.79
CA THR A 410 0.62 -4.79 -7.74
C THR A 410 0.01 -6.18 -7.71
N THR A 411 -1.33 -6.27 -7.67
CA THR A 411 -2.06 -7.54 -7.79
C THR A 411 -1.87 -8.09 -9.20
N GLY A 412 -0.82 -8.90 -9.43
CA GLY A 412 -0.76 -9.77 -10.59
C GLY A 412 -1.69 -10.98 -10.43
N LYS A 413 -1.58 -11.94 -11.34
CA LYS A 413 -2.42 -13.15 -11.29
C LYS A 413 -1.91 -14.09 -10.18
N PRO A 414 -2.80 -14.63 -9.33
CA PRO A 414 -2.43 -15.64 -8.35
C PRO A 414 -1.66 -16.80 -9.00
N VAL A 415 -0.64 -17.28 -8.30
CA VAL A 415 0.20 -18.40 -8.74
C VAL A 415 0.05 -19.56 -7.77
N ALA A 416 -0.29 -20.73 -8.28
CA ALA A 416 -0.39 -21.93 -7.46
C ALA A 416 0.99 -22.35 -6.90
N PRO A 417 1.07 -22.81 -5.65
CA PRO A 417 2.26 -23.47 -5.13
C PRO A 417 2.68 -24.66 -6.02
N GLN A 418 3.99 -24.92 -6.12
CA GLN A 418 4.52 -26.07 -6.85
C GLN A 418 4.09 -27.39 -6.21
N LEU A 419 4.06 -27.42 -4.88
CA LEU A 419 3.52 -28.52 -4.08
C LEU A 419 2.43 -27.99 -3.13
N THR A 420 1.36 -28.76 -2.98
CA THR A 420 0.30 -28.48 -2.00
C THR A 420 0.08 -29.71 -1.12
N ARG A 421 -0.41 -29.52 0.11
CA ARG A 421 -0.84 -30.65 0.96
C ARG A 421 -1.88 -31.46 0.19
N ALA A 422 -1.74 -32.79 0.18
CA ALA A 422 -2.63 -33.62 -0.62
C ALA A 422 -4.09 -33.52 -0.14
N ARG A 423 -5.05 -33.57 -1.07
CA ARG A 423 -6.48 -33.46 -0.75
C ARG A 423 -6.92 -34.62 0.15
N ASN A 424 -7.68 -34.31 1.20
CA ASN A 424 -8.20 -35.29 2.16
C ASN A 424 -7.11 -36.23 2.71
N VAL A 425 -5.93 -35.67 2.97
CA VAL A 425 -4.79 -36.44 3.48
C VAL A 425 -5.04 -36.93 4.92
N HIS A 426 -4.76 -38.20 5.12
CA HIS A 426 -4.71 -38.84 6.43
C HIS A 426 -3.37 -39.55 6.55
N ILE A 427 -2.67 -39.30 7.65
CA ILE A 427 -1.36 -39.87 7.95
C ILE A 427 -1.50 -40.56 9.29
N GLN A 428 -1.01 -41.79 9.37
CA GLN A 428 -0.82 -42.54 10.60
C GLN A 428 0.64 -42.98 10.65
N LEU A 429 1.43 -42.28 11.47
CA LEU A 429 2.81 -42.67 11.74
C LEU A 429 2.82 -43.90 12.65
N LYS A 430 3.79 -44.78 12.46
CA LYS A 430 3.99 -46.03 13.22
C LYS A 430 5.43 -46.09 13.76
N GLY A 431 5.74 -47.16 14.47
CA GLY A 431 7.06 -47.37 15.07
C GLY A 431 7.41 -46.27 16.08
N TYR A 432 8.70 -45.96 16.18
CA TYR A 432 9.20 -44.94 17.10
C TYR A 432 8.50 -43.57 16.91
N MET A 433 8.48 -43.03 15.70
CA MET A 433 7.85 -41.71 15.45
C MET A 433 6.35 -41.71 15.78
N GLY A 434 5.62 -42.80 15.47
CA GLY A 434 4.22 -42.96 15.87
C GLY A 434 4.04 -42.85 17.38
N ALA A 435 4.80 -43.62 18.15
CA ALA A 435 4.76 -43.58 19.61
C ALA A 435 5.08 -42.18 20.17
N ARG A 436 6.08 -41.49 19.59
CA ARG A 436 6.46 -40.12 19.98
C ARG A 436 5.31 -39.13 19.78
N VAL A 437 4.64 -39.18 18.63
CA VAL A 437 3.52 -38.28 18.33
C VAL A 437 2.28 -38.63 19.18
N ASP A 438 2.06 -39.91 19.51
CA ASP A 438 1.00 -40.31 20.44
C ASP A 438 1.26 -39.78 21.87
N SER A 439 2.51 -39.85 22.35
CA SER A 439 2.91 -39.24 23.62
C SER A 439 2.70 -37.72 23.62
N MET A 440 3.04 -37.02 22.54
CA MET A 440 2.76 -35.59 22.38
C MET A 440 1.26 -35.30 22.35
N ALA A 441 0.45 -36.17 21.76
CA ALA A 441 -1.00 -36.02 21.77
C ALA A 441 -1.56 -36.11 23.20
N GLN A 442 -1.05 -37.04 24.02
CA GLN A 442 -1.41 -37.13 25.43
C GLN A 442 -0.99 -35.86 26.20
N TYR A 443 0.22 -35.38 25.96
CA TYR A 443 0.69 -34.12 26.55
C TYR A 443 -0.20 -32.94 26.17
N MET A 444 -0.56 -32.79 24.89
CA MET A 444 -1.44 -31.71 24.41
C MET A 444 -2.89 -31.81 24.90
N ILE A 445 -3.36 -33.02 25.25
CA ILE A 445 -4.66 -33.21 25.93
C ILE A 445 -4.60 -32.61 27.34
N ASP A 446 -3.55 -32.93 28.09
CA ASP A 446 -3.38 -32.51 29.48
C ASP A 446 -2.94 -31.04 29.61
N TYR A 447 -2.30 -30.48 28.58
CA TYR A 447 -1.61 -29.19 28.64
C TYR A 447 -2.48 -28.04 29.18
N PRO A 448 -3.72 -27.81 28.72
CA PRO A 448 -4.58 -26.75 29.27
C PRO A 448 -5.03 -27.01 30.71
N LEU A 449 -5.07 -28.28 31.14
CA LEU A 449 -5.43 -28.66 32.52
C LEU A 449 -4.26 -28.45 33.48
N ARG A 450 -3.03 -28.74 33.04
CA ARG A 450 -1.78 -28.52 33.80
C ARG A 450 -1.36 -27.06 33.85
N ASN A 451 -1.86 -26.25 32.92
CA ASN A 451 -1.57 -24.82 32.82
C ASN A 451 -2.88 -24.02 32.80
N PRO A 452 -3.67 -24.01 33.89
CA PRO A 452 -4.94 -23.27 33.95
C PRO A 452 -4.76 -21.76 33.69
N GLY A 453 -3.58 -21.23 34.02
CA GLY A 453 -3.13 -19.89 33.65
C GLY A 453 -3.28 -19.57 32.16
N LEU A 454 -3.20 -20.55 31.25
CA LEU A 454 -3.30 -20.38 29.79
C LEU A 454 -4.58 -19.67 29.34
N LEU A 455 -5.73 -20.03 29.92
CA LEU A 455 -7.00 -19.34 29.64
C LEU A 455 -7.37 -18.33 30.73
N ARG A 456 -6.88 -18.53 31.97
CA ARG A 456 -7.20 -17.61 33.06
C ARG A 456 -6.62 -16.22 32.82
N MET A 457 -5.37 -16.13 32.34
CA MET A 457 -4.75 -14.83 32.03
C MET A 457 -5.50 -14.04 30.94
N MET A 458 -6.15 -14.74 30.00
CA MET A 458 -6.98 -14.12 28.96
C MET A 458 -8.28 -13.51 29.52
N ARG A 459 -8.82 -14.11 30.59
CA ARG A 459 -10.03 -13.63 31.29
C ARG A 459 -9.73 -12.52 32.28
N GLU A 460 -8.67 -12.69 33.08
CA GLU A 460 -8.33 -11.79 34.18
C GLU A 460 -7.52 -10.57 33.74
N ARG A 461 -6.80 -10.68 32.60
CA ARG A 461 -5.97 -9.62 32.03
C ARG A 461 -5.00 -8.97 33.03
N PRO A 462 -4.11 -9.73 33.68
CA PRO A 462 -3.29 -9.22 34.77
C PRO A 462 -2.31 -8.13 34.32
N GLU A 463 -2.17 -7.06 35.11
CA GLU A 463 -1.23 -5.96 34.81
C GLU A 463 0.25 -6.35 35.01
N LYS A 464 0.53 -7.30 35.92
CA LYS A 464 1.88 -7.74 36.34
C LYS A 464 1.94 -9.27 36.51
N GLY A 465 3.15 -9.82 36.51
CA GLY A 465 3.39 -11.24 36.82
C GLY A 465 3.36 -12.17 35.61
N VAL A 466 3.25 -11.63 34.39
CA VAL A 466 3.45 -12.35 33.12
C VAL A 466 4.28 -11.51 32.16
N PRO A 467 5.11 -12.11 31.29
CA PRO A 467 5.91 -11.38 30.32
C PRO A 467 5.03 -10.80 29.19
N ASP A 468 5.52 -9.77 28.50
CA ASP A 468 4.78 -9.06 27.44
C ASP A 468 4.37 -9.98 26.25
N TRP A 469 5.07 -11.10 26.05
CA TRP A 469 4.75 -12.10 25.04
C TRP A 469 3.84 -13.23 25.54
N ALA A 470 3.29 -13.17 26.75
CA ALA A 470 2.45 -14.25 27.29
C ALA A 470 1.22 -14.56 26.42
N GLY A 471 0.77 -13.60 25.61
CA GLY A 471 -0.32 -13.79 24.65
C GLY A 471 -0.01 -14.77 23.50
N VAL A 472 1.25 -15.15 23.28
CA VAL A 472 1.57 -16.18 22.26
C VAL A 472 1.16 -17.58 22.67
N PHE A 473 1.20 -17.91 23.97
CA PHE A 473 1.07 -19.30 24.43
C PHE A 473 -0.27 -19.93 24.01
N PRO A 474 -1.42 -19.24 24.11
CA PRO A 474 -2.71 -19.75 23.63
C PRO A 474 -2.70 -20.14 22.14
N GLY A 475 -2.19 -19.26 21.28
CA GLY A 475 -2.13 -19.48 19.83
C GLY A 475 -1.12 -20.56 19.43
N GLN A 476 0.02 -20.62 20.12
CA GLN A 476 1.04 -21.66 19.93
C GLN A 476 0.54 -23.04 20.35
N TYR A 477 -0.10 -23.14 21.53
CA TYR A 477 -0.77 -24.38 21.97
C TYR A 477 -1.78 -24.86 20.92
N LEU A 478 -2.67 -23.97 20.46
CA LEU A 478 -3.68 -24.33 19.47
C LEU A 478 -3.04 -24.83 18.16
N SER A 479 -2.00 -24.15 17.68
CA SER A 479 -1.26 -24.56 16.49
C SER A 479 -0.58 -25.93 16.66
N SER A 480 0.08 -26.16 17.81
CA SER A 480 0.70 -27.43 18.18
C SER A 480 -0.31 -28.57 18.22
N ALA A 481 -1.37 -28.40 19.01
CA ALA A 481 -2.42 -29.39 19.20
C ALA A 481 -3.11 -29.75 17.89
N GLN A 482 -3.38 -28.76 17.02
CA GLN A 482 -3.99 -28.98 15.71
C GLN A 482 -3.09 -29.83 14.80
N LEU A 483 -1.78 -29.53 14.72
CA LEU A 483 -0.84 -30.30 13.91
C LEU A 483 -0.65 -31.73 14.43
N ILE A 484 -0.53 -31.91 15.75
CA ILE A 484 -0.45 -33.24 16.36
C ILE A 484 -1.75 -34.03 16.13
N TRP A 485 -2.90 -33.37 16.20
CA TRP A 485 -4.18 -34.00 15.86
C TRP A 485 -4.23 -34.41 14.39
N ARG A 486 -3.67 -33.64 13.45
CA ARG A 486 -3.62 -34.04 12.02
C ARG A 486 -2.88 -35.36 11.82
N LEU A 487 -1.84 -35.64 12.63
CA LEU A 487 -1.03 -36.86 12.58
C LEU A 487 -1.62 -38.06 13.35
N THR A 488 -2.31 -37.82 14.46
CA THR A 488 -2.85 -38.91 15.32
C THR A 488 -4.33 -39.18 15.07
N ARG A 489 -5.07 -38.14 14.68
CA ARG A 489 -6.55 -38.09 14.72
C ARG A 489 -7.12 -38.50 16.07
N HIS A 490 -6.37 -38.28 17.16
CA HIS A 490 -6.76 -38.75 18.48
C HIS A 490 -8.07 -38.08 18.94
N PRO A 491 -9.13 -38.84 19.28
CA PRO A 491 -10.46 -38.29 19.52
C PRO A 491 -10.52 -37.40 20.78
N LEU A 492 -9.80 -37.76 21.84
CA LEU A 492 -9.75 -36.93 23.06
C LEU A 492 -8.99 -35.62 22.82
N LEU A 493 -7.97 -35.63 21.96
CA LEU A 493 -7.24 -34.42 21.59
C LEU A 493 -8.16 -33.48 20.81
N LYS A 494 -8.93 -34.01 19.86
CA LYS A 494 -9.95 -33.23 19.15
C LYS A 494 -10.95 -32.60 20.11
N LYS A 495 -11.47 -33.38 21.07
CA LYS A 495 -12.42 -32.88 22.08
C LYS A 495 -11.79 -31.79 22.96
N SER A 496 -10.52 -31.96 23.35
CA SER A 496 -9.77 -30.97 24.13
C SER A 496 -9.62 -29.66 23.34
N ILE A 497 -9.15 -29.73 22.09
CA ILE A 497 -9.03 -28.58 21.19
C ILE A 497 -10.37 -27.87 21.00
N ASP A 498 -11.45 -28.60 20.70
CA ASP A 498 -12.77 -28.01 20.45
C ASP A 498 -13.32 -27.29 21.69
N THR A 499 -13.06 -27.84 22.87
CA THR A 499 -13.45 -27.25 24.14
C THR A 499 -12.62 -26.01 24.42
N TYR A 500 -11.30 -26.12 24.26
CA TYR A 500 -10.36 -25.03 24.41
C TYR A 500 -10.72 -23.84 23.50
N VAL A 501 -10.97 -24.06 22.20
CA VAL A 501 -11.36 -23.00 21.26
C VAL A 501 -12.67 -22.34 21.71
N ARG A 502 -13.70 -23.12 22.09
CA ARG A 502 -14.96 -22.56 22.58
C ARG A 502 -14.78 -21.66 23.80
N ASP A 503 -13.88 -22.03 24.71
CA ASP A 503 -13.62 -21.26 25.93
C ASP A 503 -12.71 -20.05 25.69
N LEU A 504 -11.72 -20.18 24.81
CA LEU A 504 -10.86 -19.09 24.34
C LEU A 504 -11.68 -17.99 23.67
N LEU A 505 -12.61 -18.36 22.78
CA LEU A 505 -13.43 -17.38 22.06
C LEU A 505 -14.33 -16.54 22.99
N LYS A 506 -14.69 -17.06 24.18
CA LYS A 506 -15.45 -16.30 25.19
C LYS A 506 -14.63 -15.19 25.85
N THR A 507 -13.30 -15.21 25.71
CA THR A 507 -12.42 -14.19 26.30
C THR A 507 -12.13 -13.04 25.33
N GLN A 508 -12.64 -13.10 24.10
CA GLN A 508 -12.46 -12.03 23.11
C GLN A 508 -13.28 -10.80 23.52
N GLY A 509 -12.64 -9.63 23.51
CA GLY A 509 -13.30 -8.35 23.71
C GLY A 509 -14.32 -8.03 22.61
N ALA A 510 -15.28 -7.14 22.90
CA ALA A 510 -16.28 -6.73 21.93
C ALA A 510 -15.66 -6.04 20.69
N ASP A 511 -14.51 -5.39 20.88
CA ASP A 511 -13.68 -4.74 19.87
C ASP A 511 -12.82 -5.71 19.05
N GLY A 512 -12.78 -6.99 19.41
CA GLY A 512 -11.99 -8.02 18.76
C GLY A 512 -10.67 -8.37 19.45
N TYR A 513 -10.30 -7.66 20.52
CA TYR A 513 -9.04 -7.86 21.24
C TYR A 513 -9.01 -9.24 21.91
N LEU A 514 -7.95 -10.03 21.67
CA LEU A 514 -7.80 -11.39 22.21
C LEU A 514 -6.39 -11.64 22.74
N GLU A 515 -6.11 -11.06 23.90
CA GLU A 515 -4.81 -11.10 24.57
C GLU A 515 -4.97 -11.02 26.11
N PRO A 516 -3.91 -11.33 26.88
CA PRO A 516 -3.95 -11.33 28.36
C PRO A 516 -3.72 -9.95 28.99
N PHE A 517 -3.85 -8.87 28.23
CA PHE A 517 -3.68 -7.50 28.73
C PHE A 517 -4.92 -6.66 28.46
N GLU A 518 -4.95 -5.42 28.92
CA GLU A 518 -6.13 -4.56 28.74
C GLU A 518 -6.26 -3.98 27.33
N ASN A 519 -5.15 -3.77 26.64
CA ASN A 519 -5.09 -3.08 25.35
C ASN A 519 -3.79 -3.39 24.58
N MET A 520 -3.68 -2.86 23.36
CA MET A 520 -2.54 -3.07 22.45
C MET A 520 -1.33 -2.15 22.72
N ASN A 521 -1.19 -1.53 23.90
CA ASN A 521 -0.07 -0.62 24.18
C ASN A 521 1.26 -1.35 24.49
N ARG A 522 1.25 -2.68 24.61
CA ARG A 522 2.44 -3.50 24.85
C ARG A 522 3.22 -3.70 23.54
N SER A 523 4.55 -3.67 23.62
CA SER A 523 5.45 -3.75 22.46
C SER A 523 5.30 -5.03 21.63
N LEU A 524 4.88 -6.14 22.25
CA LEU A 524 4.72 -7.45 21.60
C LEU A 524 3.26 -7.86 21.35
N SER A 525 2.30 -6.92 21.45
CA SER A 525 0.87 -7.21 21.22
C SER A 525 0.59 -7.78 19.81
N LEU A 526 1.28 -7.29 18.78
CA LEU A 526 1.13 -7.82 17.42
C LEU A 526 1.69 -9.23 17.26
N TRP A 527 2.78 -9.55 17.96
CA TRP A 527 3.34 -10.90 18.00
C TRP A 527 2.39 -11.90 18.67
N ASN A 528 1.73 -11.47 19.75
CA ASN A 528 0.70 -12.24 20.43
C ASN A 528 -0.51 -12.51 19.52
N HIS A 529 -1.04 -11.48 18.86
CA HIS A 529 -2.14 -11.63 17.90
C HIS A 529 -1.74 -12.46 16.67
N TYR A 530 -0.49 -12.37 16.20
CA TYR A 530 0.02 -13.23 15.13
C TYR A 530 -0.07 -14.71 15.48
N ALA A 531 0.44 -15.10 16.66
CA ALA A 531 0.35 -16.49 17.12
C ALA A 531 -1.11 -16.95 17.27
N MET A 532 -1.98 -16.07 17.78
CA MET A 532 -3.41 -16.34 17.92
C MET A 532 -4.09 -16.57 16.57
N LEU A 533 -3.84 -15.71 15.58
CA LEU A 533 -4.38 -15.85 14.23
C LEU A 533 -3.91 -17.15 13.57
N CYS A 534 -2.62 -17.50 13.68
CA CYS A 534 -2.11 -18.76 13.16
C CYS A 534 -2.87 -19.97 13.70
N GLY A 535 -3.12 -20.01 15.01
CA GLY A 535 -3.86 -21.08 15.66
C GLY A 535 -5.32 -21.15 15.22
N LEU A 536 -6.03 -20.02 15.23
CA LEU A 536 -7.45 -19.95 14.86
C LEU A 536 -7.68 -20.27 13.39
N ILE A 537 -6.83 -19.77 12.49
CA ILE A 537 -6.90 -20.07 11.05
C ILE A 537 -6.65 -21.56 10.82
N SER A 538 -5.60 -22.14 11.43
CA SER A 538 -5.31 -23.58 11.34
C SER A 538 -6.47 -24.45 11.82
N TYR A 539 -7.14 -24.05 12.91
CA TYR A 539 -8.35 -24.73 13.39
C TYR A 539 -9.51 -24.58 12.41
N TYR A 540 -9.72 -23.40 11.83
CA TYR A 540 -10.75 -23.15 10.83
C TYR A 540 -10.53 -23.97 9.55
N GLU A 541 -9.30 -24.09 9.06
CA GLU A 541 -8.96 -24.87 7.86
C GLU A 541 -9.48 -26.32 7.93
N ASP A 542 -9.35 -26.95 9.11
CA ASP A 542 -9.73 -28.35 9.30
C ASP A 542 -11.19 -28.54 9.76
N THR A 543 -11.78 -27.56 10.44
CA THR A 543 -13.13 -27.71 11.05
C THR A 543 -14.22 -26.92 10.35
N ARG A 544 -13.85 -25.88 9.61
CA ARG A 544 -14.75 -24.86 9.05
C ARG A 544 -15.67 -24.23 10.10
N TYR A 545 -15.23 -24.20 11.36
CA TYR A 545 -15.97 -23.61 12.47
C TYR A 545 -15.98 -22.09 12.37
N LYS A 546 -17.06 -21.54 11.78
CA LYS A 546 -17.21 -20.11 11.48
C LYS A 546 -16.86 -19.17 12.65
N PRO A 547 -17.23 -19.43 13.92
CA PRO A 547 -16.86 -18.53 15.01
C PRO A 547 -15.35 -18.33 15.20
N ALA A 548 -14.51 -19.31 14.84
CA ALA A 548 -13.06 -19.13 14.85
C ALA A 548 -12.60 -18.15 13.76
N LEU A 549 -13.16 -18.26 12.54
CA LEU A 549 -12.88 -17.32 11.45
C LEU A 549 -13.39 -15.91 11.80
N ASP A 550 -14.58 -15.79 12.38
CA ASP A 550 -15.15 -14.50 12.79
C ASP A 550 -14.27 -13.84 13.88
N ALA A 551 -13.75 -14.62 14.81
CA ALA A 551 -12.80 -14.12 15.80
C ALA A 551 -11.49 -13.65 15.18
N SER A 552 -10.94 -14.39 14.20
CA SER A 552 -9.77 -13.97 13.43
C SER A 552 -10.01 -12.66 12.68
N ARG A 553 -11.20 -12.49 12.06
CA ARG A 553 -11.59 -11.25 11.39
C ARG A 553 -11.66 -10.08 12.35
N LYS A 554 -12.25 -10.26 13.53
CA LYS A 554 -12.30 -9.21 14.57
C LYS A 554 -10.90 -8.81 15.05
N ILE A 555 -9.99 -9.78 15.24
CA ILE A 555 -8.58 -9.48 15.56
C ILE A 555 -7.96 -8.65 14.44
N ALA A 556 -8.11 -9.09 13.18
CA ALA A 556 -7.53 -8.39 12.04
C ALA A 556 -8.12 -6.98 11.87
N ASP A 557 -9.43 -6.82 12.02
CA ASP A 557 -10.11 -5.54 11.96
C ASP A 557 -9.63 -4.60 13.07
N LEU A 558 -9.44 -5.10 14.29
CA LEU A 558 -8.85 -4.33 15.39
C LEU A 558 -7.42 -3.91 15.07
N VAL A 559 -6.58 -4.85 14.64
CA VAL A 559 -5.18 -4.59 14.26
C VAL A 559 -5.11 -3.52 13.16
N ILE A 560 -5.95 -3.63 12.13
CA ILE A 560 -6.02 -2.66 11.02
C ILE A 560 -6.51 -1.31 11.51
N SER A 561 -7.54 -1.26 12.35
CA SER A 561 -8.01 0.01 12.90
C SER A 561 -6.96 0.69 13.80
N THR A 562 -6.11 -0.11 14.45
CA THR A 562 -5.11 0.38 15.41
C THR A 562 -3.78 0.74 14.75
N PHE A 563 -3.30 -0.06 13.81
CA PHE A 563 -1.97 0.02 13.19
C PHE A 563 -1.99 0.10 11.67
N GLY A 564 -3.19 0.17 11.08
CA GLY A 564 -3.36 0.44 9.67
C GLY A 564 -2.88 1.84 9.30
N PRO A 565 -3.05 2.21 8.03
CA PRO A 565 -2.44 3.42 7.52
C PRO A 565 -2.91 4.70 8.23
N ASP A 566 -4.17 4.79 8.69
CA ASP A 566 -4.65 5.94 9.49
C ASP A 566 -4.44 5.78 11.02
N GLY A 567 -3.73 4.74 11.46
CA GLY A 567 -3.59 4.33 12.85
C GLY A 567 -2.28 4.78 13.52
N LYS A 568 -1.94 4.12 14.64
CA LYS A 568 -0.64 4.23 15.31
C LYS A 568 0.45 3.59 14.45
N LEU A 569 1.70 4.08 14.61
CA LEU A 569 2.85 3.44 13.99
C LEU A 569 2.97 1.98 14.47
N LEU A 570 3.11 1.05 13.54
CA LEU A 570 3.36 -0.35 13.82
C LEU A 570 4.72 -0.50 14.55
N PRO A 571 4.78 -1.08 15.76
CA PRO A 571 6.02 -1.24 16.51
C PRO A 571 7.07 -2.05 15.73
N LYS A 572 8.26 -1.48 15.54
CA LYS A 572 9.38 -2.15 14.89
C LYS A 572 10.25 -2.84 15.95
N THR A 573 9.76 -3.96 16.46
CA THR A 573 10.45 -4.71 17.52
C THR A 573 11.58 -5.58 17.00
N GLY A 574 11.89 -5.48 15.70
CA GLY A 574 13.01 -6.18 15.11
C GLY A 574 12.68 -7.60 14.63
N GLY A 575 11.39 -7.96 14.53
CA GLY A 575 10.99 -9.22 13.92
C GLY A 575 9.56 -9.66 14.22
N GLY A 576 9.12 -9.61 15.49
CA GLY A 576 7.85 -10.24 15.89
C GLY A 576 6.59 -9.48 15.45
N SER A 577 6.60 -8.14 15.50
CA SER A 577 5.39 -7.35 15.26
C SER A 577 4.99 -7.32 13.79
N GLU A 578 5.96 -7.27 12.90
CA GLU A 578 5.75 -7.24 11.46
C GLU A 578 5.25 -8.59 10.92
N ALA A 579 5.42 -9.67 11.69
CA ALA A 579 5.03 -11.04 11.31
C ALA A 579 3.52 -11.18 11.14
N ILE A 580 2.75 -10.24 11.71
CA ILE A 580 1.31 -10.13 11.52
C ILE A 580 0.92 -10.10 10.04
N SER A 581 1.78 -9.55 9.17
CA SER A 581 1.59 -9.58 7.71
C SER A 581 1.34 -10.99 7.17
N HIS A 582 2.11 -11.99 7.61
CA HIS A 582 1.93 -13.39 7.20
C HIS A 582 0.51 -13.90 7.54
N ALA A 583 0.05 -13.72 8.78
CA ALA A 583 -1.27 -14.18 9.20
C ALA A 583 -2.43 -13.41 8.53
N ILE A 584 -2.25 -12.12 8.26
CA ILE A 584 -3.25 -11.29 7.56
C ILE A 584 -3.41 -11.76 6.11
N VAL A 585 -2.30 -12.11 5.44
CA VAL A 585 -2.36 -12.65 4.07
C VAL A 585 -3.04 -14.02 4.04
N MET A 586 -2.77 -14.88 5.02
CA MET A 586 -3.51 -16.14 5.18
C MET A 586 -5.01 -15.90 5.38
N LEU A 587 -5.40 -14.90 6.17
CA LEU A 587 -6.81 -14.57 6.41
C LEU A 587 -7.50 -14.01 5.15
N TYR A 588 -6.80 -13.22 4.34
CA TYR A 588 -7.30 -12.77 3.04
C TYR A 588 -7.68 -13.96 2.14
N ARG A 589 -6.85 -15.01 2.10
CA ARG A 589 -7.13 -16.22 1.29
C ARG A 589 -8.44 -16.90 1.67
N GLU A 590 -8.80 -16.91 2.96
CA GLU A 590 -10.02 -17.55 3.45
C GLU A 590 -11.26 -16.63 3.33
N THR A 591 -11.09 -15.31 3.27
CA THR A 591 -12.20 -14.34 3.36
C THR A 591 -12.46 -13.57 2.06
N GLY A 592 -11.44 -13.32 1.24
CA GLY A 592 -11.49 -12.43 0.08
C GLY A 592 -11.63 -10.94 0.42
N ASP A 593 -11.53 -10.54 1.70
CA ASP A 593 -11.69 -9.15 2.13
C ASP A 593 -10.42 -8.34 1.81
N THR A 594 -10.51 -7.48 0.81
CA THR A 594 -9.36 -6.75 0.25
C THR A 594 -8.64 -5.87 1.28
N ARG A 595 -9.33 -5.45 2.36
CA ARG A 595 -8.71 -4.67 3.45
C ARG A 595 -7.52 -5.39 4.08
N TYR A 596 -7.57 -6.72 4.14
CA TYR A 596 -6.48 -7.54 4.66
C TYR A 596 -5.27 -7.53 3.72
N LEU A 597 -5.50 -7.66 2.40
CA LEU A 597 -4.43 -7.57 1.41
C LEU A 597 -3.80 -6.17 1.37
N ASP A 598 -4.63 -5.13 1.44
CA ASP A 598 -4.18 -3.73 1.50
C ASP A 598 -3.30 -3.48 2.72
N PHE A 599 -3.68 -4.04 3.88
CA PHE A 599 -2.87 -3.92 5.09
C PHE A 599 -1.55 -4.71 5.02
N ALA A 600 -1.53 -5.90 4.42
CA ALA A 600 -0.29 -6.62 4.19
C ALA A 600 0.66 -5.86 3.24
N ASN A 601 0.09 -5.25 2.19
CA ASN A 601 0.81 -4.37 1.27
C ASN A 601 1.39 -3.13 1.97
N TYR A 602 0.63 -2.52 2.89
CA TYR A 602 1.11 -1.45 3.76
C TYR A 602 2.35 -1.90 4.56
N ILE A 603 2.28 -3.05 5.25
CA ILE A 603 3.41 -3.54 6.05
C ILE A 603 4.64 -3.81 5.18
N MET A 604 4.49 -4.57 4.09
CA MET A 604 5.63 -5.03 3.29
C MET A 604 6.19 -3.96 2.34
N GLY A 605 5.32 -3.12 1.80
CA GLY A 605 5.69 -2.02 0.91
C GLY A 605 6.30 -0.84 1.66
N GLU A 606 5.93 -0.64 2.93
CA GLU A 606 6.21 0.62 3.61
C GLU A 606 6.85 0.41 4.98
N VAL A 607 6.19 -0.27 5.91
CA VAL A 607 6.70 -0.48 7.29
C VAL A 607 8.06 -1.15 7.27
N TRP A 608 8.21 -2.19 6.43
CA TRP A 608 9.48 -2.89 6.24
C TRP A 608 10.59 -2.00 5.69
N ASN A 609 10.25 -0.97 4.90
CA ASN A 609 11.21 -0.11 4.22
C ASN A 609 11.50 1.20 5.00
N GLU A 610 10.93 1.39 6.18
CA GLU A 610 11.23 2.53 7.06
C GLU A 610 12.50 2.32 7.90
N PRO A 611 13.12 3.39 8.43
CA PRO A 611 14.12 3.27 9.48
C PRO A 611 13.63 2.37 10.63
N GLY A 612 14.45 1.39 11.01
CA GLY A 612 14.10 0.36 12.00
C GLY A 612 13.36 -0.87 11.43
N GLY A 613 12.85 -0.81 10.21
CA GLY A 613 12.33 -1.96 9.48
C GLY A 613 13.46 -2.78 8.85
N VAL A 614 13.19 -4.07 8.58
CA VAL A 614 14.23 -5.00 8.09
C VAL A 614 14.23 -5.16 6.56
N ALA A 615 13.19 -4.71 5.86
CA ALA A 615 13.10 -4.73 4.39
C ALA A 615 13.43 -6.11 3.77
N TYR A 616 12.88 -7.22 4.29
CA TYR A 616 13.22 -8.58 3.86
C TYR A 616 13.10 -8.80 2.35
N SER A 617 12.11 -8.18 1.68
CA SER A 617 11.99 -8.21 0.21
C SER A 617 13.24 -7.64 -0.48
N ARG A 618 13.74 -6.50 0.00
CA ARG A 618 14.96 -5.85 -0.47
C ARG A 618 16.20 -6.66 -0.13
N LEU A 619 16.36 -7.10 1.12
CA LEU A 619 17.51 -7.90 1.56
C LEU A 619 17.68 -9.15 0.70
N GLY A 620 16.57 -9.85 0.43
CA GLY A 620 16.55 -11.02 -0.44
C GLY A 620 16.90 -10.71 -1.89
N ARG A 621 16.35 -9.62 -2.45
CA ARG A 621 16.61 -9.19 -3.84
C ARG A 621 18.05 -8.71 -4.05
N GLU A 622 18.60 -7.97 -3.09
CA GLU A 622 19.96 -7.41 -3.12
C GLU A 622 21.02 -8.43 -2.67
N ARG A 623 20.58 -9.63 -2.26
CA ARG A 623 21.43 -10.75 -1.86
C ARG A 623 22.40 -10.41 -0.73
N LEU A 624 21.95 -9.60 0.21
CA LEU A 624 22.81 -9.14 1.31
C LEU A 624 23.09 -10.30 2.28
N PRO A 625 24.31 -10.39 2.85
CA PRO A 625 24.62 -11.36 3.87
C PRO A 625 23.95 -11.00 5.21
N VAL A 626 23.69 -12.00 6.06
CA VAL A 626 23.01 -11.82 7.36
C VAL A 626 23.65 -10.74 8.23
N ARG A 627 24.99 -10.62 8.22
CA ARG A 627 25.72 -9.61 9.00
C ARG A 627 25.27 -8.17 8.69
N ASP A 628 24.78 -7.93 7.46
CA ASP A 628 24.35 -6.62 6.98
C ASP A 628 22.84 -6.40 7.21
N PHE A 629 22.14 -7.34 7.84
CA PHE A 629 20.74 -7.17 8.21
C PHE A 629 20.64 -6.13 9.34
N PRO A 630 19.72 -5.16 9.26
CA PRO A 630 19.57 -4.12 10.27
C PRO A 630 19.12 -4.68 11.62
N VAL A 631 18.35 -5.78 11.61
CA VAL A 631 18.02 -6.56 12.79
C VAL A 631 18.25 -8.04 12.52
N ARG A 632 18.84 -8.72 13.49
CA ARG A 632 19.32 -10.10 13.39
C ARG A 632 18.66 -10.98 14.46
N ARG A 633 17.34 -10.96 14.52
CA ARG A 633 16.51 -11.74 15.45
C ARG A 633 15.77 -12.84 14.71
N TRP A 634 15.58 -14.00 15.35
CA TRP A 634 14.96 -15.16 14.69
C TRP A 634 13.49 -14.93 14.35
N GLU A 635 12.76 -14.12 15.12
CA GLU A 635 11.35 -13.80 14.88
C GLU A 635 11.15 -13.18 13.48
N GLY A 636 12.23 -12.55 12.97
CA GLY A 636 12.38 -12.09 11.60
C GLY A 636 11.96 -13.10 10.53
N VAL A 637 12.18 -14.39 10.78
CA VAL A 637 11.83 -15.50 9.88
C VAL A 637 10.35 -15.52 9.53
N HIS A 638 9.45 -15.15 10.46
CA HIS A 638 8.02 -15.13 10.18
C HIS A 638 7.58 -13.99 9.26
N ASN A 639 8.35 -12.89 9.21
CA ASN A 639 8.15 -11.86 8.19
C ASN A 639 8.46 -12.39 6.80
N ILE A 640 9.53 -13.18 6.68
CA ILE A 640 9.94 -13.77 5.41
C ILE A 640 8.82 -14.65 4.86
N MET A 641 8.07 -15.37 5.71
CA MET A 641 6.88 -16.16 5.31
C MET A 641 5.77 -15.32 4.66
N ALA A 642 5.68 -14.01 4.91
CA ALA A 642 4.74 -13.16 4.19
C ALA A 642 5.08 -13.05 2.68
N LEU A 643 6.36 -13.20 2.29
CA LEU A 643 6.78 -13.16 0.88
C LEU A 643 6.24 -14.36 0.09
N SER A 644 6.27 -15.58 0.63
CA SER A 644 5.72 -16.76 -0.07
C SER A 644 4.21 -16.63 -0.26
N GLU A 645 3.50 -16.23 0.79
CA GLU A 645 2.05 -16.00 0.75
C GLU A 645 1.68 -14.90 -0.26
N MET A 646 2.42 -13.79 -0.27
CA MET A 646 2.20 -12.73 -1.25
C MET A 646 2.50 -13.18 -2.68
N TYR A 647 3.57 -13.94 -2.91
CA TYR A 647 3.84 -14.49 -4.24
C TYR A 647 2.69 -15.38 -4.74
N TRP A 648 2.13 -16.25 -3.91
CA TRP A 648 1.01 -17.10 -4.33
C TRP A 648 -0.25 -16.30 -4.65
N LEU A 649 -0.46 -15.16 -3.99
CA LEU A 649 -1.61 -14.29 -4.24
C LEU A 649 -1.44 -13.35 -5.43
N THR A 650 -0.27 -12.75 -5.60
CA THR A 650 -0.05 -11.67 -6.57
C THR A 650 0.78 -12.09 -7.77
N GLY A 651 1.49 -13.22 -7.69
CA GLY A 651 2.44 -13.63 -8.72
C GLY A 651 3.70 -12.75 -8.79
N ASP A 652 3.93 -11.86 -7.81
CA ASP A 652 5.11 -11.00 -7.79
C ASP A 652 6.39 -11.83 -7.60
N THR A 653 7.14 -12.00 -8.69
CA THR A 653 8.36 -12.81 -8.69
C THR A 653 9.46 -12.26 -7.79
N SER A 654 9.41 -10.98 -7.41
CA SER A 654 10.38 -10.41 -6.46
C SER A 654 10.21 -11.02 -5.07
N CYS A 655 8.99 -11.34 -4.66
CA CYS A 655 8.72 -12.05 -3.41
C CYS A 655 9.30 -13.47 -3.43
N LYS A 656 9.09 -14.22 -4.52
CA LYS A 656 9.68 -15.56 -4.70
C LYS A 656 11.21 -15.51 -4.64
N GLN A 657 11.83 -14.60 -5.40
CA GLN A 657 13.28 -14.46 -5.44
C GLN A 657 13.84 -14.08 -4.07
N GLY A 658 13.20 -13.12 -3.38
CA GLY A 658 13.59 -12.70 -2.04
C GLY A 658 13.48 -13.82 -1.02
N TYR A 659 12.36 -14.53 -1.02
CA TYR A 659 12.13 -15.68 -0.13
C TYR A 659 13.18 -16.78 -0.33
N GLU A 660 13.37 -17.22 -1.59
CA GLU A 660 14.32 -18.29 -1.89
C GLU A 660 15.76 -17.91 -1.53
N HIS A 661 16.16 -16.66 -1.80
CA HIS A 661 17.49 -16.19 -1.46
C HIS A 661 17.69 -16.16 0.06
N LEU A 662 16.75 -15.56 0.81
CA LEU A 662 16.82 -15.50 2.27
C LEU A 662 16.85 -16.89 2.89
N TRP A 663 16.00 -17.81 2.43
CA TRP A 663 16.01 -19.20 2.93
C TRP A 663 17.37 -19.87 2.69
N ARG A 664 17.96 -19.74 1.49
CA ARG A 664 19.29 -20.31 1.18
C ARG A 664 20.39 -19.67 2.02
N THR A 665 20.33 -18.36 2.24
CA THR A 665 21.28 -17.63 3.09
C THR A 665 21.18 -18.11 4.53
N LEU A 666 19.97 -18.20 5.10
CA LEU A 666 19.75 -18.68 6.47
C LEU A 666 20.12 -20.16 6.65
N ARG A 667 19.85 -21.02 5.65
CA ARG A 667 20.31 -22.42 5.64
C ARG A 667 21.82 -22.53 5.76
N ARG A 668 22.54 -21.61 5.12
CA ARG A 668 24.01 -21.59 5.11
C ARG A 668 24.55 -21.07 6.42
N THR A 669 24.00 -19.97 6.91
CA THR A 669 24.62 -19.21 8.00
C THR A 669 24.07 -19.51 9.38
N GLU A 670 22.87 -20.09 9.50
CA GLU A 670 22.19 -20.23 10.81
C GLU A 670 21.80 -21.66 11.16
N ARG A 671 21.85 -22.59 10.20
CA ARG A 671 21.44 -24.00 10.40
C ARG A 671 22.62 -24.83 10.90
N HIS A 672 22.54 -25.21 12.17
CA HIS A 672 23.52 -26.01 12.91
C HIS A 672 23.64 -27.45 12.39
N SER A 673 24.71 -28.16 12.74
CA SER A 673 24.90 -29.58 12.40
C SER A 673 23.73 -30.46 12.89
N THR A 674 23.09 -30.08 13.97
CA THR A 674 21.92 -30.76 14.56
C THR A 674 20.62 -30.55 13.78
N GLY A 675 20.60 -29.68 12.77
CA GLY A 675 19.36 -29.22 12.13
C GLY A 675 18.59 -28.20 12.97
N GLY A 676 19.12 -27.81 14.12
CA GLY A 676 18.67 -26.65 14.89
C GLY A 676 19.04 -25.33 14.19
N PHE A 677 18.39 -24.25 14.59
CA PHE A 677 18.46 -22.97 13.88
C PHE A 677 18.78 -21.81 14.81
N SER A 678 19.62 -20.89 14.32
CA SER A 678 20.08 -19.67 15.00
C SER A 678 20.90 -19.94 16.27
N THR A 679 21.45 -18.88 16.85
CA THR A 679 22.25 -18.96 18.07
C THR A 679 21.92 -17.79 18.99
N ASN A 680 21.66 -18.06 20.26
CA ASN A 680 21.22 -17.08 21.27
C ASN A 680 20.04 -16.22 20.78
N GLU A 681 19.04 -16.85 20.16
CA GLU A 681 17.86 -16.20 19.56
C GLU A 681 18.20 -15.20 18.42
N GLY A 682 19.43 -15.25 17.91
CA GLY A 682 19.96 -14.30 16.93
C GLY A 682 20.49 -14.95 15.67
N LEU A 683 20.45 -14.18 14.57
CA LEU A 683 21.02 -14.55 13.28
C LEU A 683 22.48 -14.06 13.25
N LEU A 684 23.45 -14.92 13.55
CA LEU A 684 24.84 -14.50 13.78
C LEU A 684 25.69 -14.48 12.51
N GLY A 685 25.20 -15.05 11.41
CA GLY A 685 25.98 -15.23 10.18
C GLY A 685 26.87 -16.48 10.22
N THR A 686 26.80 -17.30 11.26
CA THR A 686 27.56 -18.55 11.42
C THR A 686 26.79 -19.60 12.25
N PRO A 687 26.79 -20.88 11.81
CA PRO A 687 26.20 -21.98 12.55
C PRO A 687 27.20 -22.66 13.50
N TYR A 688 28.38 -22.09 13.71
CA TYR A 688 29.47 -22.74 14.44
C TYR A 688 29.72 -22.16 15.83
N ASN A 689 28.89 -21.21 16.29
CA ASN A 689 29.02 -20.63 17.62
C ASN A 689 28.45 -21.56 18.71
N HIS A 690 29.10 -21.58 19.88
CA HIS A 690 28.72 -22.42 21.04
C HIS A 690 27.47 -21.95 21.80
N GLY A 691 26.81 -20.88 21.36
CA GLY A 691 25.63 -20.33 22.02
C GLY A 691 24.41 -21.27 22.02
N THR A 692 23.36 -20.83 22.70
CA THR A 692 22.14 -21.61 22.87
C THR A 692 21.35 -21.70 21.56
N ILE A 693 20.97 -22.90 21.17
CA ILE A 693 20.08 -23.15 20.03
C ILE A 693 18.66 -23.31 20.56
N GLU A 694 17.86 -22.24 20.49
CA GLU A 694 16.49 -22.25 21.03
C GLU A 694 15.56 -23.17 20.21
N THR A 695 14.71 -23.92 20.89
CA THR A 695 13.68 -24.79 20.29
C THR A 695 12.71 -24.01 19.39
N CYS A 696 12.22 -22.82 19.78
CA CYS A 696 11.34 -22.00 18.94
C CYS A 696 11.97 -21.60 17.61
N CYS A 697 13.27 -21.35 17.59
CA CYS A 697 14.01 -21.03 16.37
C CYS A 697 14.00 -22.21 15.38
N THR A 698 14.13 -23.45 15.89
CA THR A 698 14.03 -24.67 15.07
C THR A 698 12.62 -24.89 14.54
N VAL A 699 11.59 -24.55 15.31
CA VAL A 699 10.19 -24.54 14.84
C VAL A 699 10.02 -23.54 13.70
N ALA A 700 10.51 -22.31 13.85
CA ALA A 700 10.42 -21.29 12.81
C ALA A 700 11.13 -21.73 11.51
N TRP A 701 12.32 -22.32 11.63
CA TRP A 701 13.04 -22.90 10.49
C TRP A 701 12.27 -24.00 9.77
N SER A 702 11.59 -24.86 10.53
CA SER A 702 10.77 -25.94 9.95
C SER A 702 9.60 -25.36 9.15
N LEU A 703 8.87 -24.39 9.72
CA LEU A 703 7.74 -23.76 9.04
C LEU A 703 8.16 -22.99 7.78
N LEU A 704 9.25 -22.23 7.86
CA LEU A 704 9.85 -21.54 6.71
C LEU A 704 10.28 -22.55 5.63
N SER A 705 10.84 -23.69 6.02
CA SER A 705 11.25 -24.74 5.06
C SER A 705 10.04 -25.43 4.42
N THR A 706 8.93 -25.60 5.12
CA THR A 706 7.69 -26.10 4.53
C THR A 706 7.15 -25.17 3.44
N ASP A 707 7.19 -23.87 3.65
CA ASP A 707 6.79 -22.91 2.62
C ASP A 707 7.80 -22.86 1.45
N MET A 708 9.10 -23.01 1.72
CA MET A 708 10.12 -23.19 0.68
C MET A 708 9.85 -24.43 -0.18
N LEU A 709 9.39 -25.53 0.44
CA LEU A 709 9.04 -26.77 -0.24
C LEU A 709 7.80 -26.60 -1.13
N LYS A 710 6.75 -25.93 -0.61
CA LYS A 710 5.57 -25.55 -1.40
C LYS A 710 5.93 -24.64 -2.57
N LEU A 711 6.83 -23.69 -2.36
CA LEU A 711 7.23 -22.69 -3.34
C LEU A 711 8.04 -23.28 -4.48
N THR A 712 8.99 -24.16 -4.17
CA THR A 712 10.00 -24.63 -5.13
C THR A 712 9.78 -26.06 -5.63
N GLY A 713 9.13 -26.90 -4.84
CA GLY A 713 9.03 -28.33 -5.12
C GLY A 713 10.39 -29.03 -5.23
N GLN A 714 11.41 -28.54 -4.53
CA GLN A 714 12.75 -29.13 -4.49
C GLN A 714 12.86 -30.15 -3.35
N SER A 715 13.25 -31.38 -3.66
CA SER A 715 13.38 -32.45 -2.66
C SER A 715 14.45 -32.19 -1.61
N SER A 716 15.49 -31.41 -1.93
CA SER A 716 16.52 -31.00 -0.96
C SER A 716 15.94 -30.21 0.21
N VAL A 717 14.83 -29.49 0.02
CA VAL A 717 14.14 -28.78 1.11
C VAL A 717 13.46 -29.77 2.05
N ALA A 718 12.90 -30.86 1.51
CA ALA A 718 12.37 -31.95 2.32
C ALA A 718 13.47 -32.71 3.07
N ASP A 719 14.71 -32.75 2.56
CA ASP A 719 15.86 -33.27 3.32
C ASP A 719 16.18 -32.39 4.52
N GLU A 720 16.06 -31.05 4.41
CA GLU A 720 16.27 -30.13 5.53
C GLU A 720 15.18 -30.28 6.60
N LEU A 721 13.91 -30.42 6.19
CA LEU A 721 12.80 -30.71 7.11
C LEU A 721 13.03 -32.04 7.85
N GLU A 722 13.39 -33.08 7.11
CA GLU A 722 13.71 -34.39 7.66
C GLU A 722 14.87 -34.34 8.66
N TRP A 723 15.93 -33.59 8.33
CA TRP A 723 17.09 -33.39 9.19
C TRP A 723 16.69 -32.73 10.51
N SER A 724 15.99 -31.60 10.47
CA SER A 724 15.53 -30.92 11.69
C SER A 724 14.60 -31.81 12.52
N VAL A 725 13.68 -32.54 11.87
CA VAL A 725 12.74 -33.45 12.54
C VAL A 725 13.45 -34.56 13.31
N PHE A 726 14.36 -35.30 12.65
CA PHE A 726 14.98 -36.48 13.27
C PHE A 726 16.07 -36.14 14.29
N ASN A 727 16.50 -34.88 14.36
CA ASN A 727 17.58 -34.44 15.24
C ASN A 727 17.06 -33.39 16.24
N SER A 728 17.30 -32.09 16.04
CA SER A 728 16.93 -31.06 17.03
C SER A 728 15.45 -31.03 17.44
N ALA A 729 14.50 -31.22 16.52
CA ALA A 729 13.08 -31.16 16.88
C ALA A 729 12.68 -32.31 17.80
N LEU A 730 12.98 -33.56 17.45
CA LEU A 730 12.77 -34.70 18.34
C LEU A 730 13.58 -34.57 19.63
N GLY A 731 14.81 -34.07 19.56
CA GLY A 731 15.69 -33.92 20.71
C GLY A 731 15.23 -32.87 21.71
N SER A 732 14.44 -31.89 21.27
CA SER A 732 13.86 -30.87 22.15
C SER A 732 12.74 -31.42 23.04
N ILE A 733 12.12 -32.55 22.70
CA ILE A 733 10.97 -33.10 23.43
C ILE A 733 11.41 -34.38 24.15
N PRO A 734 11.11 -34.55 25.45
CA PRO A 734 11.49 -35.77 26.18
C PRO A 734 10.69 -36.99 25.69
N GLY A 735 11.18 -38.21 25.96
CA GLY A 735 10.59 -39.47 25.47
C GLY A 735 9.09 -39.67 25.73
N ASN A 736 8.59 -39.13 26.84
CA ASN A 736 7.16 -39.15 27.22
C ASN A 736 6.31 -38.05 26.56
N GLY A 737 6.89 -37.24 25.66
CA GLY A 737 6.18 -36.19 24.93
C GLY A 737 5.89 -34.92 25.74
N GLY A 738 6.42 -34.82 26.97
CA GLY A 738 6.19 -33.70 27.89
C GLY A 738 6.85 -32.38 27.50
N CYS A 739 7.00 -31.50 28.48
CA CYS A 739 7.57 -30.16 28.28
C CYS A 739 9.01 -30.21 27.73
N SER A 740 9.29 -29.34 26.77
CA SER A 740 10.51 -29.35 25.97
C SER A 740 11.72 -28.75 26.69
N THR A 741 12.89 -28.85 26.06
CA THR A 741 14.05 -28.02 26.38
C THR A 741 13.86 -26.60 25.83
N TYR A 742 14.57 -25.64 26.41
CA TYR A 742 14.81 -24.35 25.76
C TYR A 742 15.94 -24.48 24.74
N GLY A 743 17.08 -25.05 25.16
CA GLY A 743 18.27 -25.26 24.31
C GLY A 743 18.41 -26.68 23.75
N THR A 744 18.88 -26.81 22.50
CA THR A 744 19.26 -28.10 21.89
C THR A 744 20.66 -28.04 21.25
N GLN A 745 21.66 -27.64 22.05
CA GLN A 745 23.05 -27.49 21.62
C GLN A 745 23.65 -28.82 21.10
N PRO A 746 24.68 -28.79 20.23
CA PRO A 746 25.31 -30.01 19.71
C PRO A 746 26.15 -30.76 20.76
N GLU A 747 26.48 -30.12 21.88
CA GLU A 747 27.24 -30.69 23.00
C GLU A 747 26.83 -30.04 24.31
N GLY A 748 26.85 -30.79 25.41
CA GLY A 748 26.46 -30.31 26.73
C GLY A 748 25.52 -31.26 27.48
N TYR A 749 24.58 -30.69 28.21
CA TYR A 749 23.54 -31.40 28.98
C TYR A 749 22.16 -30.99 28.49
N ARG A 750 21.18 -31.90 28.53
CA ARG A 750 19.79 -31.53 28.25
C ARG A 750 19.03 -31.28 29.54
N SER A 751 18.26 -30.20 29.53
CA SER A 751 17.36 -29.83 30.62
C SER A 751 15.97 -29.62 30.06
N PHE A 752 15.05 -30.51 30.43
CA PHE A 752 13.63 -30.41 30.04
C PHE A 752 12.88 -29.61 31.11
N CYS A 753 11.86 -28.85 30.70
CA CYS A 753 11.07 -28.02 31.60
C CYS A 753 11.87 -26.93 32.33
N GLU A 754 12.98 -26.48 31.75
CA GLU A 754 13.90 -25.54 32.42
C GLU A 754 13.36 -24.11 32.52
N LEU A 755 12.41 -23.74 31.65
CA LEU A 755 11.80 -22.42 31.63
C LEU A 755 10.32 -22.46 32.03
N HIS A 756 9.97 -21.55 32.94
CA HIS A 756 8.60 -21.15 33.23
C HIS A 756 8.46 -19.65 33.01
N GLN A 757 7.54 -19.25 32.13
CA GLN A 757 7.33 -17.87 31.69
C GLN A 757 5.86 -17.45 31.82
N GLY A 758 5.07 -18.17 32.62
CA GLY A 758 3.64 -17.95 32.80
C GLY A 758 3.28 -17.46 34.21
N PRO A 759 1.96 -17.43 34.52
CA PRO A 759 1.51 -17.28 35.90
C PRO A 759 1.94 -18.46 36.78
N ALA A 760 2.13 -18.22 38.08
CA ALA A 760 2.70 -19.17 39.05
C ALA A 760 1.94 -20.50 39.23
N ASP A 761 0.67 -20.58 38.79
CA ASP A 761 -0.17 -21.78 38.85
C ASP A 761 -0.10 -22.64 37.57
N GLY A 762 0.74 -22.27 36.61
CA GLY A 762 1.16 -23.16 35.52
C GLY A 762 2.52 -23.76 35.81
N HIS A 763 2.69 -25.06 35.66
CA HIS A 763 3.97 -25.70 36.02
C HIS A 763 5.02 -25.59 34.89
N GLU A 764 4.60 -25.39 33.64
CA GLU A 764 5.44 -25.62 32.46
C GLU A 764 5.13 -24.67 31.28
N LEU A 765 4.43 -23.57 31.56
CA LEU A 765 4.00 -22.61 30.56
C LEU A 765 5.18 -21.76 30.07
N SER A 766 5.64 -22.00 28.84
CA SER A 766 6.68 -21.24 28.15
C SER A 766 6.44 -21.20 26.63
N CYS A 767 7.16 -20.34 25.90
CA CYS A 767 7.14 -20.33 24.43
C CYS A 767 7.56 -21.69 23.86
N CYS A 768 8.70 -22.25 24.29
CA CYS A 768 9.20 -23.51 23.77
C CYS A 768 8.24 -24.66 24.05
N SER A 769 7.70 -24.77 25.27
CA SER A 769 6.81 -25.89 25.63
C SER A 769 5.51 -25.88 24.84
N SER A 770 4.95 -24.70 24.58
CA SER A 770 3.71 -24.57 23.80
C SER A 770 3.94 -24.70 22.28
N ASN A 771 5.16 -24.46 21.79
CA ASN A 771 5.48 -24.37 20.37
C ASN A 771 6.26 -25.57 19.81
N ALA A 772 7.06 -26.26 20.62
CA ALA A 772 7.94 -27.37 20.21
C ALA A 772 7.23 -28.49 19.42
N PRO A 773 6.02 -28.94 19.81
CA PRO A 773 5.32 -30.00 19.06
C PRO A 773 5.04 -29.64 17.60
N ARG A 774 5.03 -28.35 17.22
CA ARG A 774 4.79 -27.93 15.83
C ARG A 774 5.86 -28.43 14.87
N ALA A 775 7.14 -28.46 15.26
CA ALA A 775 8.21 -28.88 14.33
C ALA A 775 7.99 -30.32 13.84
N ILE A 776 7.56 -31.21 14.73
CA ILE A 776 7.23 -32.60 14.39
C ILE A 776 5.83 -32.70 13.81
N GLY A 777 4.86 -31.96 14.36
CA GLY A 777 3.50 -31.87 13.85
C GLY A 777 3.43 -31.42 12.39
N ASP A 778 4.38 -30.62 11.93
CA ASP A 778 4.44 -30.10 10.57
C ASP A 778 4.67 -31.20 9.51
N ILE A 779 5.08 -32.42 9.92
CA ILE A 779 5.01 -33.63 9.06
C ILE A 779 3.62 -33.76 8.41
N ALA A 780 2.55 -33.32 9.09
CA ALA A 780 1.19 -33.33 8.55
C ALA A 780 1.00 -32.50 7.27
N ASN A 781 1.86 -31.52 7.03
CA ASN A 781 1.79 -30.58 5.91
C ASN A 781 2.70 -31.00 4.76
N TRP A 782 3.83 -31.66 5.04
CA TRP A 782 4.82 -31.98 4.00
C TRP A 782 5.00 -33.48 3.72
N ALA A 783 4.55 -34.40 4.58
CA ALA A 783 4.81 -35.85 4.40
C ALA A 783 4.28 -36.42 3.08
N LEU A 784 3.02 -36.10 2.74
CA LEU A 784 2.35 -36.50 1.51
C LEU A 784 1.68 -35.28 0.88
N MET A 785 2.27 -34.82 -0.21
CA MET A 785 1.85 -33.64 -0.96
C MET A 785 1.31 -34.06 -2.33
N GLN A 786 0.86 -33.09 -3.11
CA GLN A 786 0.41 -33.28 -4.48
C GLN A 786 0.94 -32.18 -5.40
N ARG A 787 1.07 -32.53 -6.67
CA ARG A 787 1.34 -31.63 -7.79
C ARG A 787 0.54 -32.08 -9.00
N PRO A 788 0.48 -31.31 -10.11
CA PRO A 788 -0.24 -31.75 -11.30
C PRO A 788 0.20 -33.16 -11.73
N GLY A 789 -0.76 -34.08 -11.87
CA GLY A 789 -0.53 -35.45 -12.30
C GLY A 789 -0.33 -36.50 -11.20
N GLY A 790 -0.22 -36.13 -9.92
CA GLY A 790 -0.27 -37.13 -8.83
C GLY A 790 0.31 -36.71 -7.48
N LEU A 791 0.78 -37.70 -6.72
CA LEU A 791 1.17 -37.57 -5.30
C LEU A 791 2.68 -37.50 -5.14
N VAL A 792 3.14 -36.72 -4.17
CA VAL A 792 4.56 -36.54 -3.82
C VAL A 792 4.80 -37.07 -2.41
N LEU A 793 5.59 -38.14 -2.31
CA LEU A 793 5.95 -38.76 -1.04
C LEU A 793 7.30 -38.20 -0.57
N ASN A 794 7.26 -37.44 0.54
CA ASN A 794 8.43 -36.83 1.15
C ASN A 794 8.91 -37.59 2.39
N TYR A 795 8.01 -37.90 3.32
CA TYR A 795 8.40 -38.55 4.58
C TYR A 795 8.61 -40.04 4.39
N TYR A 796 9.76 -40.54 4.86
CA TYR A 796 10.04 -41.95 4.99
C TYR A 796 10.05 -42.38 6.45
N GLY A 797 9.40 -43.51 6.73
CA GLY A 797 9.27 -44.10 8.06
C GLY A 797 8.10 -45.10 8.09
N PRO A 798 7.99 -45.93 9.13
CA PRO A 798 6.83 -46.81 9.29
C PRO A 798 5.55 -45.96 9.31
N ALA A 799 4.67 -46.11 8.32
CA ALA A 799 3.50 -45.26 8.21
C ALA A 799 2.43 -45.85 7.29
N VAL A 800 1.18 -45.44 7.52
CA VAL A 800 0.08 -45.59 6.55
C VAL A 800 -0.43 -44.20 6.22
N MET A 801 -0.40 -43.84 4.95
CA MET A 801 -0.88 -42.56 4.45
C MET A 801 -1.96 -42.78 3.41
N SER A 802 -2.94 -41.88 3.36
CA SER A 802 -3.91 -41.88 2.26
C SER A 802 -4.26 -40.47 1.85
N ALA A 803 -4.52 -40.28 0.56
CA ALA A 803 -4.94 -39.02 -0.02
C ALA A 803 -5.91 -39.25 -1.18
N GLN A 804 -6.57 -38.19 -1.63
CA GLN A 804 -7.51 -38.23 -2.74
C GLN A 804 -6.91 -37.59 -3.99
N LEU A 805 -7.00 -38.28 -5.12
CA LEU A 805 -6.65 -37.74 -6.43
C LEU A 805 -7.73 -36.76 -6.95
N PRO A 806 -7.44 -35.94 -7.96
CA PRO A 806 -8.44 -35.07 -8.58
C PRO A 806 -9.69 -35.81 -9.09
N SER A 807 -9.55 -37.07 -9.49
CA SER A 807 -10.64 -37.98 -9.89
C SER A 807 -11.61 -38.34 -8.75
N GLY A 808 -11.23 -38.10 -7.50
CA GLY A 808 -11.96 -38.55 -6.31
C GLY A 808 -11.50 -39.92 -5.79
N GLN A 809 -10.66 -40.66 -6.53
CA GLN A 809 -10.08 -41.93 -6.08
C GLN A 809 -9.19 -41.73 -4.85
N ARG A 810 -9.41 -42.56 -3.82
CA ARG A 810 -8.54 -42.63 -2.65
C ARG A 810 -7.33 -43.54 -2.94
N VAL A 811 -6.13 -43.03 -2.70
CA VAL A 811 -4.88 -43.78 -2.76
C VAL A 811 -4.40 -44.02 -1.34
N GLN A 812 -4.01 -45.24 -1.01
CA GLN A 812 -3.35 -45.59 0.24
C GLN A 812 -1.91 -46.03 -0.05
N LEU A 813 -0.99 -45.53 0.77
CA LEU A 813 0.45 -45.77 0.75
C LEU A 813 0.83 -46.36 2.11
N GLU A 814 1.22 -47.63 2.16
CA GLU A 814 1.75 -48.27 3.38
C GLU A 814 3.26 -48.43 3.25
N GLN A 815 3.99 -47.81 4.16
CA GLN A 815 5.43 -47.90 4.27
C GLN A 815 5.83 -48.92 5.35
N ARG A 816 6.61 -49.92 4.95
CA ARG A 816 7.26 -50.89 5.84
C ARG A 816 8.75 -50.70 5.74
N THR A 817 9.37 -50.28 6.83
CA THR A 817 10.78 -49.89 6.85
C THR A 817 11.30 -49.83 8.29
N ALA A 818 12.61 -49.94 8.46
CA ALA A 818 13.30 -49.58 9.70
C ALA A 818 13.93 -48.18 9.62
N TYR A 819 13.57 -47.38 8.61
CA TYR A 819 13.99 -45.99 8.48
C TYR A 819 13.54 -45.16 9.70
N PRO A 820 14.39 -44.26 10.24
CA PRO A 820 15.67 -43.80 9.69
C PRO A 820 16.91 -44.62 10.11
N ALA A 821 16.76 -45.75 10.81
CA ALA A 821 17.90 -46.58 11.21
C ALA A 821 18.52 -47.38 10.04
N LYS A 822 17.72 -47.71 9.02
CA LYS A 822 18.16 -48.42 7.80
C LYS A 822 17.51 -47.83 6.56
N GLY A 823 18.17 -47.93 5.40
CA GLY A 823 17.73 -47.33 4.14
C GLY A 823 16.75 -48.14 3.29
N ALA A 824 16.33 -49.32 3.74
CA ALA A 824 15.40 -50.17 2.98
C ALA A 824 13.94 -49.80 3.27
N ILE A 825 13.19 -49.44 2.23
CA ILE A 825 11.77 -49.03 2.32
C ILE A 825 10.95 -49.87 1.34
N LEU A 826 9.94 -50.56 1.85
CA LEU A 826 8.91 -51.20 1.04
C LEU A 826 7.64 -50.36 1.11
N LEU A 827 7.19 -49.88 -0.04
CA LEU A 827 6.01 -49.05 -0.19
C LEU A 827 4.92 -49.82 -0.95
N ASN A 828 3.84 -50.17 -0.28
CA ASN A 828 2.67 -50.77 -0.91
C ASN A 828 1.70 -49.67 -1.36
N VAL A 829 1.25 -49.76 -2.61
CA VAL A 829 0.27 -48.83 -3.20
C VAL A 829 -1.06 -49.56 -3.34
N SER A 830 -2.11 -48.94 -2.81
CA SER A 830 -3.48 -49.48 -2.87
C SER A 830 -4.46 -48.44 -3.37
N VAL A 831 -5.26 -48.81 -4.38
CA VAL A 831 -6.38 -48.05 -4.94
C VAL A 831 -7.60 -48.96 -5.05
N SER A 832 -8.80 -48.39 -5.01
CA SER A 832 -10.05 -49.18 -5.15
C SER A 832 -10.35 -49.53 -6.60
N THR A 833 -10.04 -48.65 -7.54
CA THR A 833 -10.11 -48.92 -8.98
C THR A 833 -8.77 -48.63 -9.64
N PRO A 834 -8.31 -49.43 -10.62
CA PRO A 834 -7.06 -49.15 -11.31
C PRO A 834 -7.07 -47.78 -11.98
N GLU A 835 -6.09 -46.94 -11.68
CA GLU A 835 -6.02 -45.57 -12.18
C GLU A 835 -4.59 -45.19 -12.57
N THR A 836 -4.45 -44.38 -13.62
CA THR A 836 -3.15 -43.83 -14.02
C THR A 836 -2.84 -42.56 -13.26
N PHE A 837 -1.77 -42.57 -12.46
CA PHE A 837 -1.23 -41.36 -11.85
C PHE A 837 0.28 -41.49 -11.63
N THR A 838 0.94 -40.36 -11.38
CA THR A 838 2.36 -40.33 -11.04
C THR A 838 2.55 -40.33 -9.53
N LEU A 839 3.36 -41.25 -9.03
CA LEU A 839 3.91 -41.16 -7.68
C LEU A 839 5.32 -40.60 -7.76
N TYR A 840 5.55 -39.43 -7.17
CA TYR A 840 6.86 -38.80 -7.08
C TYR A 840 7.52 -39.21 -5.77
N LEU A 841 8.60 -39.97 -5.85
CA LEU A 841 9.38 -40.38 -4.68
C LEU A 841 10.52 -39.40 -4.45
N ARG A 842 10.67 -38.89 -3.23
CA ARG A 842 11.85 -38.12 -2.86
C ARG A 842 13.09 -39.02 -2.93
N ILE A 843 14.10 -38.64 -3.71
CA ILE A 843 15.43 -39.24 -3.61
C ILE A 843 16.30 -38.25 -2.84
N PRO A 844 16.65 -38.53 -1.57
CA PRO A 844 17.40 -37.58 -0.76
C PRO A 844 18.73 -37.22 -1.41
N GLY A 845 19.14 -35.95 -1.31
CA GLY A 845 20.38 -35.43 -1.87
C GLY A 845 21.63 -36.15 -1.35
N TRP A 846 21.52 -36.72 -0.15
CA TRP A 846 22.58 -37.50 0.47
C TRP A 846 22.66 -38.95 -0.01
N SER A 847 21.62 -39.50 -0.64
CA SER A 847 21.55 -40.91 -1.07
C SER A 847 22.08 -41.07 -2.50
N LYS A 848 23.40 -41.22 -2.65
CA LYS A 848 24.06 -41.20 -3.97
C LYS A 848 23.83 -42.47 -4.79
N GLN A 849 23.79 -43.63 -4.14
CA GLN A 849 23.60 -44.94 -4.78
C GLN A 849 22.21 -45.53 -4.48
N THR A 850 21.16 -44.84 -4.91
CA THR A 850 19.79 -45.29 -4.67
C THR A 850 19.35 -46.36 -5.68
N LYS A 851 18.69 -47.42 -5.21
CA LYS A 851 18.05 -48.42 -6.08
C LYS A 851 16.53 -48.42 -5.89
N VAL A 852 15.80 -48.47 -7.01
CA VAL A 852 14.33 -48.54 -7.01
C VAL A 852 13.87 -49.73 -7.84
N LEU A 853 13.01 -50.55 -7.25
CA LEU A 853 12.30 -51.64 -7.91
C LEU A 853 10.80 -51.37 -7.86
N VAL A 854 10.10 -51.60 -8.97
CA VAL A 854 8.63 -51.53 -9.03
C VAL A 854 8.12 -52.92 -9.40
N ASN A 855 7.36 -53.55 -8.50
CA ASN A 855 6.93 -54.95 -8.63
C ASN A 855 8.09 -55.91 -8.97
N GLY A 856 9.24 -55.75 -8.28
CA GLY A 856 10.44 -56.57 -8.47
C GLY A 856 11.29 -56.24 -9.70
N LYS A 857 10.87 -55.32 -10.57
CA LYS A 857 11.63 -54.89 -11.75
C LYS A 857 12.39 -53.61 -11.48
N ALA A 858 13.66 -53.55 -11.87
CA ALA A 858 14.45 -52.32 -11.79
C ALA A 858 13.78 -51.20 -12.58
N TYR A 859 13.70 -50.03 -11.96
CA TYR A 859 13.27 -48.79 -12.59
C TYR A 859 14.49 -47.89 -12.82
N ASP A 860 14.37 -46.91 -13.71
CA ASP A 860 15.44 -45.95 -14.07
C ASP A 860 16.32 -45.51 -12.89
N MET A 861 17.61 -45.27 -13.16
CA MET A 861 18.58 -44.85 -12.14
C MET A 861 18.13 -43.54 -11.48
N PRO A 862 17.78 -43.55 -10.18
CA PRO A 862 17.30 -42.36 -9.49
C PRO A 862 18.41 -41.32 -9.34
N GLN A 863 18.09 -40.04 -9.55
CA GLN A 863 19.03 -38.94 -9.32
C GLN A 863 18.89 -38.41 -7.89
N ALA A 864 20.00 -38.40 -7.15
CA ALA A 864 20.04 -37.84 -5.79
C ALA A 864 19.66 -36.35 -5.79
N GLY A 865 18.81 -35.94 -4.86
CA GLY A 865 18.37 -34.54 -4.72
C GLY A 865 17.22 -34.17 -5.65
N HIS A 866 16.57 -35.16 -6.27
CA HIS A 866 15.40 -34.95 -7.13
C HIS A 866 14.20 -35.82 -6.71
N TYR A 867 13.02 -35.44 -7.18
CA TYR A 867 11.86 -36.32 -7.17
C TYR A 867 11.89 -37.26 -8.37
N MET A 868 11.78 -38.56 -8.11
CA MET A 868 11.68 -39.59 -9.13
C MET A 868 10.21 -39.85 -9.49
N PRO A 869 9.75 -39.51 -10.71
CA PRO A 869 8.38 -39.75 -11.14
C PRO A 869 8.17 -41.21 -11.57
N ILE A 870 7.17 -41.88 -10.99
CA ILE A 870 6.73 -43.21 -11.40
C ILE A 870 5.29 -43.11 -11.87
N ARG A 871 5.10 -43.01 -13.19
CA ARG A 871 3.78 -42.91 -13.82
C ARG A 871 3.34 -44.25 -14.38
N ARG A 872 2.23 -44.79 -13.88
CA ARG A 872 1.67 -46.06 -14.34
C ARG A 872 0.19 -46.18 -13.97
N VAL A 873 -0.46 -47.21 -14.51
CA VAL A 873 -1.73 -47.71 -13.98
C VAL A 873 -1.42 -48.44 -12.67
N TRP A 874 -1.82 -47.85 -11.55
CA TRP A 874 -1.68 -48.46 -10.24
C TRP A 874 -2.89 -49.33 -9.93
N LYS A 875 -2.66 -50.49 -9.33
CA LYS A 875 -3.70 -51.39 -8.84
C LYS A 875 -3.35 -51.91 -7.45
N LYS A 876 -4.34 -52.44 -6.73
CA LYS A 876 -4.12 -53.10 -5.43
C LYS A 876 -3.04 -54.18 -5.54
N GLY A 877 -2.06 -54.13 -4.63
CA GLY A 877 -0.95 -55.09 -4.56
C GLY A 877 0.32 -54.66 -5.29
N ASP A 878 0.29 -53.53 -6.01
CA ASP A 878 1.51 -52.93 -6.53
C ASP A 878 2.40 -52.46 -5.36
N HIS A 879 3.71 -52.63 -5.51
CA HIS A 879 4.69 -52.22 -4.50
C HIS A 879 5.94 -51.64 -5.14
N ILE A 880 6.62 -50.81 -4.36
CA ILE A 880 7.89 -50.19 -4.69
C ILE A 880 8.89 -50.54 -3.60
N SER A 881 10.05 -51.05 -3.98
CA SER A 881 11.18 -51.24 -3.07
C SER A 881 12.22 -50.16 -3.35
N LEU A 882 12.55 -49.38 -2.32
CA LEU A 882 13.55 -48.33 -2.36
C LEU A 882 14.69 -48.73 -1.41
N ALA A 883 15.91 -48.76 -1.92
CA ALA A 883 17.12 -48.95 -1.12
C ALA A 883 17.96 -47.67 -1.20
N LEU A 884 17.91 -46.88 -0.12
CA LEU A 884 18.69 -45.65 0.04
C LEU A 884 20.13 -45.98 0.46
N ASP A 885 21.05 -45.16 0.00
CA ASP A 885 22.47 -45.24 0.28
C ASP A 885 22.79 -44.65 1.66
N PHE A 886 23.17 -45.53 2.59
CA PHE A 886 23.49 -45.21 3.98
C PHE A 886 25.00 -45.16 4.23
N THR A 887 25.79 -44.77 3.22
CA THR A 887 27.21 -44.46 3.43
C THR A 887 27.34 -43.31 4.45
N PRO A 888 28.23 -43.41 5.47
CA PRO A 888 28.44 -42.32 6.42
C PRO A 888 28.84 -41.01 5.74
N ARG A 889 28.34 -39.90 6.29
CA ARG A 889 28.54 -38.55 5.76
C ARG A 889 29.08 -37.66 6.85
N PHE A 890 29.85 -36.66 6.44
CA PHE A 890 30.61 -35.82 7.35
C PHE A 890 30.28 -34.36 7.11
N ARG A 891 30.07 -33.60 8.19
CA ARG A 891 30.07 -32.14 8.18
C ARG A 891 31.30 -31.67 8.94
N ILE A 892 32.22 -31.01 8.25
CA ILE A 892 33.43 -30.46 8.85
C ILE A 892 33.08 -29.21 9.66
N GLY A 893 33.64 -29.11 10.86
CA GLY A 893 33.46 -27.95 11.73
C GLY A 893 34.42 -26.83 11.38
N GLU A 894 33.96 -25.60 11.57
CA GLU A 894 34.74 -24.38 11.40
C GLU A 894 34.62 -23.53 12.68
N GLU A 895 35.35 -22.40 12.74
CA GLU A 895 35.31 -21.46 13.87
C GLU A 895 35.45 -22.18 15.22
N ASP A 896 34.48 -22.08 16.13
CA ASP A 896 34.54 -22.70 17.46
C ASP A 896 34.50 -24.25 17.41
N TYR A 897 34.21 -24.83 16.23
CA TYR A 897 34.26 -26.27 15.95
C TYR A 897 35.38 -26.66 14.96
N ALA A 898 36.37 -25.79 14.70
CA ALA A 898 37.50 -26.11 13.83
C ALA A 898 38.24 -27.39 14.29
N GLY A 899 38.61 -28.25 13.33
CA GLY A 899 39.26 -29.54 13.60
C GLY A 899 38.31 -30.64 14.11
N LYS A 900 37.00 -30.37 14.12
CA LYS A 900 35.97 -31.34 14.50
C LYS A 900 35.10 -31.73 13.31
N VAL A 901 34.34 -32.80 13.49
CA VAL A 901 33.42 -33.35 12.48
C VAL A 901 32.13 -33.84 13.13
N SER A 902 31.00 -33.55 12.50
CA SER A 902 29.71 -34.21 12.77
C SER A 902 29.50 -35.35 11.78
N ILE A 903 29.02 -36.48 12.27
CA ILE A 903 28.94 -37.74 11.52
C ILE A 903 27.47 -38.16 11.39
N TYR A 904 27.03 -38.43 10.17
CA TYR A 904 25.65 -38.80 9.85
C TYR A 904 25.60 -40.15 9.11
N GLN A 905 24.49 -40.86 9.28
CA GLN A 905 24.09 -41.95 8.39
C GLN A 905 22.60 -41.79 8.08
N GLY A 906 22.23 -41.77 6.79
CA GLY A 906 20.90 -41.28 6.42
C GLY A 906 20.67 -39.86 6.98
N PRO A 907 19.50 -39.51 7.52
CA PRO A 907 19.24 -38.20 8.13
C PRO A 907 19.70 -38.07 9.60
N VAL A 908 20.21 -39.14 10.21
CA VAL A 908 20.49 -39.20 11.66
C VAL A 908 21.90 -38.69 11.95
N LEU A 909 22.02 -37.72 12.86
CA LEU A 909 23.28 -37.29 13.46
C LEU A 909 23.67 -38.24 14.59
N PHE A 910 24.87 -38.81 14.54
CA PHE A 910 25.39 -39.65 15.61
C PHE A 910 26.10 -38.83 16.68
N THR A 911 25.88 -39.24 17.93
CA THR A 911 26.28 -38.50 19.13
C THR A 911 26.85 -39.47 20.16
N SER A 912 27.92 -39.05 20.82
CA SER A 912 28.45 -39.74 22.01
C SER A 912 27.70 -39.26 23.24
N ASP A 913 27.26 -40.19 24.08
CA ASP A 913 26.46 -39.93 25.27
C ASP A 913 27.00 -40.76 26.44
N ALA A 914 27.26 -40.10 27.57
CA ALA A 914 27.80 -40.72 28.78
C ALA A 914 26.95 -41.89 29.29
N HIS A 915 25.66 -41.92 28.98
CA HIS A 915 24.76 -43.01 29.35
C HIS A 915 25.21 -44.36 28.78
N TYR A 916 25.66 -44.35 27.51
CA TYR A 916 26.07 -45.56 26.81
C TYR A 916 27.60 -45.77 26.80
N VAL A 917 28.37 -44.68 27.00
CA VAL A 917 29.84 -44.69 27.07
C VAL A 917 30.37 -43.82 28.22
N PRO A 918 30.23 -44.26 29.49
CA PRO A 918 30.65 -43.46 30.64
C PRO A 918 32.14 -43.09 30.61
N GLY A 919 32.45 -41.80 30.63
CA GLY A 919 33.80 -41.24 30.71
C GLY A 919 34.47 -40.94 29.35
N GLU A 920 34.14 -41.68 28.29
CA GLU A 920 34.76 -41.53 26.97
C GLU A 920 34.19 -40.36 26.14
N GLN A 921 33.03 -39.84 26.51
CA GLN A 921 32.35 -38.75 25.80
C GLN A 921 33.06 -37.40 25.94
N LYS A 922 33.78 -37.12 27.04
CA LYS A 922 34.47 -35.83 27.21
C LYS A 922 35.74 -35.74 26.36
N HIS A 923 36.43 -36.87 26.20
CA HIS A 923 37.63 -37.00 25.41
C HIS A 923 37.54 -38.24 24.53
N PRO A 924 36.70 -38.22 23.47
CA PRO A 924 36.61 -39.37 22.58
C PRO A 924 37.99 -39.63 21.96
N GLY A 925 38.81 -38.60 21.77
CA GLY A 925 40.04 -38.73 20.99
C GLY A 925 39.74 -38.70 19.51
N ILE A 926 40.80 -38.65 18.71
CA ILE A 926 40.73 -38.34 17.28
C ILE A 926 40.08 -39.50 16.50
N ILE A 927 39.17 -39.19 15.58
CA ILE A 927 38.54 -40.15 14.66
C ILE A 927 39.22 -40.09 13.29
N ASN A 928 39.56 -41.27 12.75
CA ASN A 928 39.96 -41.45 11.36
C ASN A 928 38.73 -41.74 10.48
N LEU A 929 38.38 -40.82 9.57
CA LEU A 929 37.16 -40.94 8.75
C LEU A 929 37.28 -41.94 7.60
N LYS A 930 38.49 -42.34 7.23
CA LYS A 930 38.73 -43.18 6.06
C LYS A 930 38.16 -44.58 6.29
N GLY A 931 37.16 -44.96 5.51
CA GLY A 931 36.51 -46.27 5.64
C GLY A 931 35.69 -46.44 6.90
N LEU A 932 35.32 -45.34 7.58
CA LEU A 932 34.48 -45.37 8.76
C LEU A 932 33.16 -46.09 8.47
N THR A 933 32.77 -47.00 9.37
CA THR A 933 31.52 -47.75 9.28
C THR A 933 30.67 -47.53 10.53
N ILE A 934 29.36 -47.54 10.35
CA ILE A 934 28.37 -47.44 11.42
C ILE A 934 27.42 -48.63 11.29
N THR A 935 27.38 -49.46 12.32
CA THR A 935 26.55 -50.66 12.37
C THR A 935 25.55 -50.53 13.51
N PRO A 936 24.23 -50.48 13.23
CA PRO A 936 23.22 -50.47 14.28
C PRO A 936 23.35 -51.67 15.21
N VAL A 937 23.11 -51.45 16.51
CA VAL A 937 23.04 -52.48 17.55
C VAL A 937 21.57 -52.80 17.80
N ASP A 938 21.25 -54.08 17.97
CA ASP A 938 19.87 -54.51 18.24
C ASP A 938 19.37 -53.97 19.59
N LYS A 939 18.14 -53.48 19.59
CA LYS A 939 17.42 -53.02 20.78
C LYS A 939 16.37 -54.05 21.18
N GLN A 940 15.97 -54.05 22.46
CA GLN A 940 14.91 -54.93 22.93
C GLN A 940 13.56 -54.57 22.30
N HIS A 941 13.19 -53.28 22.26
CA HIS A 941 12.02 -52.81 21.52
C HIS A 941 12.35 -51.71 20.52
N GLU A 942 11.65 -51.72 19.37
CA GLU A 942 11.84 -50.72 18.29
C GLU A 942 11.53 -49.29 18.76
N THR A 943 10.61 -49.14 19.72
CA THR A 943 10.17 -47.86 20.28
C THR A 943 11.04 -47.34 21.43
N ASP A 944 12.02 -48.13 21.89
CA ASP A 944 12.89 -47.71 23.00
C ASP A 944 13.83 -46.58 22.60
N HIS A 945 14.27 -45.83 23.61
CA HIS A 945 15.40 -44.91 23.46
C HIS A 945 16.73 -45.66 23.68
N PRO A 946 17.77 -45.33 22.90
CA PRO A 946 17.75 -44.39 21.79
C PRO A 946 17.04 -45.03 20.58
N PHE A 947 16.50 -44.25 19.63
CA PHE A 947 15.86 -44.89 18.46
C PHE A 947 16.87 -45.50 17.49
N VAL A 948 18.11 -45.02 17.51
CA VAL A 948 19.29 -45.70 16.95
C VAL A 948 20.39 -45.76 18.00
N LEU A 949 20.84 -46.98 18.32
CA LEU A 949 22.12 -47.24 18.98
C LEU A 949 23.03 -47.92 17.95
N ALA A 950 24.31 -47.53 17.86
CA ALA A 950 25.20 -48.07 16.85
C ALA A 950 26.66 -48.17 17.29
N ARG A 951 27.37 -49.11 16.67
CA ARG A 951 28.83 -49.21 16.72
C ARG A 951 29.46 -48.46 15.57
N MET A 952 30.20 -47.43 15.91
CA MET A 952 31.05 -46.71 14.98
C MET A 952 32.46 -47.29 15.03
N THR A 953 32.97 -47.74 13.89
CA THR A 953 34.34 -48.22 13.73
C THR A 953 35.07 -47.28 12.78
N ASP A 954 36.12 -46.63 13.28
CA ASP A 954 36.92 -45.67 12.49
C ASP A 954 37.96 -46.38 11.61
N GLY A 955 38.68 -45.61 10.79
CA GLY A 955 39.67 -46.12 9.84
C GLY A 955 40.88 -46.83 10.46
N ASP A 956 41.11 -46.63 11.76
CA ASP A 956 42.16 -47.32 12.52
C ASP A 956 41.63 -48.58 13.21
N GLY A 957 40.35 -48.90 13.02
CA GLY A 957 39.66 -50.04 13.62
C GLY A 957 39.15 -49.80 15.04
N LYS A 958 39.23 -48.58 15.57
CA LYS A 958 38.76 -48.26 16.92
C LYS A 958 37.24 -48.19 16.96
N GLN A 959 36.64 -48.91 17.90
CA GLN A 959 35.19 -49.02 18.04
C GLN A 959 34.64 -48.14 19.16
N ARG A 960 33.47 -47.52 18.93
CA ARG A 960 32.79 -46.65 19.89
C ARG A 960 31.28 -46.85 19.81
N MET A 961 30.60 -46.77 20.95
CA MET A 961 29.15 -46.61 20.98
C MET A 961 28.75 -45.17 20.72
N VAL A 962 27.75 -45.02 19.86
CA VAL A 962 27.08 -43.76 19.52
C VAL A 962 25.58 -44.00 19.44
N CYS A 963 24.79 -42.97 19.72
CA CYS A 963 23.34 -42.98 19.57
C CYS A 963 22.88 -41.87 18.62
N ASP A 964 21.60 -41.88 18.24
CA ASP A 964 21.00 -40.74 17.55
C ASP A 964 21.01 -39.49 18.43
N PHE A 965 21.23 -38.33 17.80
CA PHE A 965 21.26 -37.05 18.49
C PHE A 965 19.99 -36.80 19.28
N ALA A 966 18.81 -37.11 18.76
CA ALA A 966 17.56 -36.79 19.46
C ALA A 966 17.39 -37.53 20.78
N SER A 967 18.05 -38.68 20.98
CA SER A 967 18.02 -39.43 22.23
C SER A 967 19.17 -39.07 23.17
N ALA A 968 20.23 -38.44 22.66
CA ALA A 968 21.41 -38.10 23.43
C ALA A 968 21.11 -37.07 24.54
N GLY A 969 21.64 -37.30 25.74
CA GLY A 969 21.44 -36.45 26.92
C GLY A 969 20.03 -36.53 27.52
N MET A 970 19.14 -37.38 27.00
CA MET A 970 17.75 -37.47 27.47
C MET A 970 17.64 -37.87 28.96
N TYR A 971 18.65 -38.55 29.49
CA TYR A 971 18.74 -38.95 30.90
C TYR A 971 19.48 -37.95 31.80
N GLY A 972 19.78 -36.74 31.30
CA GLY A 972 20.56 -35.72 32.02
C GLY A 972 22.08 -35.92 31.91
N ASP A 973 22.51 -36.85 31.06
CA ASP A 973 23.91 -37.17 30.81
C ASP A 973 24.58 -36.15 29.87
N TYR A 974 25.90 -36.03 29.97
CA TYR A 974 26.67 -35.21 29.03
C TYR A 974 26.75 -35.90 27.67
N TYR A 975 26.54 -35.15 26.60
CA TYR A 975 26.63 -35.63 25.23
C TYR A 975 27.44 -34.68 24.34
N ARG A 976 27.96 -35.20 23.21
CA ARG A 976 28.58 -34.40 22.15
C ARG A 976 28.42 -35.03 20.77
N SER A 977 28.09 -34.22 19.78
CA SER A 977 27.95 -34.62 18.37
C SER A 977 29.08 -34.14 17.45
N TRP A 978 29.98 -33.30 17.99
CA TRP A 978 31.21 -32.89 17.33
C TRP A 978 32.39 -33.73 17.83
N PHE A 979 32.94 -34.55 16.96
CA PHE A 979 34.10 -35.41 17.25
C PHE A 979 35.39 -34.75 16.78
N ASP A 980 36.47 -34.91 17.55
CA ASP A 980 37.79 -34.48 17.11
C ASP A 980 38.27 -35.39 15.97
N ALA A 981 38.80 -34.81 14.89
CA ALA A 981 39.23 -35.58 13.72
C ALA A 981 40.50 -34.99 13.10
N ALA A 982 41.35 -35.86 12.55
CA ALA A 982 42.57 -35.48 11.85
C ALA A 982 42.41 -35.74 10.35
N ALA A 983 43.28 -35.14 9.54
CA ALA A 983 43.30 -35.35 8.08
C ALA A 983 41.93 -35.11 7.43
N LEU A 984 41.30 -33.97 7.75
CA LEU A 984 39.99 -33.63 7.20
C LEU A 984 40.11 -33.18 5.73
N PRO A 985 39.14 -33.56 4.87
CA PRO A 985 39.00 -32.93 3.55
C PRO A 985 38.70 -31.43 3.72
N PRO A 986 38.76 -30.62 2.65
CA PRO A 986 38.47 -29.19 2.74
C PRO A 986 37.10 -28.92 3.38
N ALA A 987 36.96 -27.82 4.13
CA ALA A 987 35.67 -27.51 4.75
C ALA A 987 34.57 -27.26 3.68
N PRO A 988 33.29 -27.57 4.00
CA PRO A 988 32.15 -27.22 3.16
C PRO A 988 32.18 -25.74 2.80
N PHE A 989 31.85 -25.42 1.55
CA PHE A 989 31.88 -24.06 1.04
C PHE A 989 30.77 -23.84 0.02
N TYR A 990 30.54 -22.58 -0.28
CA TYR A 990 29.51 -22.15 -1.22
C TYR A 990 30.13 -21.41 -2.39
N GLN A 991 29.51 -21.55 -3.55
CA GLN A 991 29.79 -20.70 -4.70
C GLN A 991 28.96 -19.42 -4.63
N GLU A 992 29.53 -18.30 -5.05
CA GLU A 992 28.86 -17.00 -5.12
C GLU A 992 28.08 -16.87 -6.43
N ALA A 993 27.18 -15.90 -6.49
CA ALA A 993 26.50 -15.59 -7.72
C ALA A 993 27.49 -15.13 -8.80
N PRO A 994 27.38 -15.62 -10.05
CA PRO A 994 28.23 -15.16 -11.15
C PRO A 994 28.16 -13.64 -11.32
N LEU A 995 29.33 -12.98 -11.38
CA LEU A 995 29.43 -11.54 -11.58
C LEU A 995 29.80 -11.24 -13.02
N ARG A 996 28.93 -10.51 -13.73
CA ARG A 996 29.21 -10.05 -15.10
C ARG A 996 30.07 -8.80 -15.06
N GLN A 997 31.13 -8.80 -15.87
CA GLN A 997 32.06 -7.68 -16.05
C GLN A 997 32.31 -7.47 -17.53
N ASP A 998 32.82 -6.30 -17.91
CA ASP A 998 33.14 -5.99 -19.32
C ASP A 998 34.14 -6.98 -19.94
N SER A 999 35.00 -7.59 -19.11
CA SER A 999 36.01 -8.58 -19.51
C SER A 999 35.49 -10.02 -19.59
N GLY A 1000 34.26 -10.30 -19.16
CA GLY A 1000 33.69 -11.65 -19.15
C GLY A 1000 32.83 -11.95 -17.92
N LEU A 1001 32.69 -13.25 -17.61
CA LEU A 1001 31.92 -13.74 -16.47
C LEU A 1001 32.86 -14.23 -15.37
N THR A 1002 32.79 -13.62 -14.20
CA THR A 1002 33.52 -14.06 -13.02
C THR A 1002 32.69 -15.07 -12.23
N LEU A 1003 33.25 -16.24 -12.01
CA LEU A 1003 32.76 -17.25 -11.08
C LEU A 1003 33.62 -17.18 -9.81
N SER A 1004 33.03 -16.91 -8.65
CA SER A 1004 33.74 -16.83 -7.36
C SER A 1004 33.10 -17.76 -6.34
N TRP A 1005 33.87 -18.16 -5.33
CA TRP A 1005 33.39 -19.00 -4.23
C TRP A 1005 34.11 -18.66 -2.93
N GLU A 1006 33.60 -19.17 -1.81
CA GLU A 1006 34.23 -18.96 -0.52
C GLU A 1006 35.54 -19.75 -0.43
N ALA A 1007 36.67 -19.08 -0.15
CA ALA A 1007 37.90 -19.74 0.25
C ALA A 1007 37.76 -20.24 1.69
N ARG A 1008 37.46 -21.53 1.85
CA ARG A 1008 37.36 -22.18 3.17
C ARG A 1008 38.66 -22.88 3.56
N SER A 1009 38.80 -23.13 4.86
CA SER A 1009 40.01 -23.70 5.45
C SER A 1009 40.33 -25.09 4.89
N GLY A 1010 41.63 -25.36 4.72
CA GLY A 1010 42.13 -26.67 4.32
C GLY A 1010 42.07 -26.99 2.83
N ALA A 1011 41.57 -26.11 1.95
CA ALA A 1011 41.65 -26.30 0.50
C ALA A 1011 43.02 -25.88 -0.06
N GLU A 1012 43.64 -26.73 -0.88
CA GLU A 1012 44.93 -26.49 -1.55
C GLU A 1012 44.78 -26.10 -3.03
N ASN A 1013 43.71 -26.57 -3.67
CA ASN A 1013 43.32 -26.22 -5.04
C ASN A 1013 41.83 -26.48 -5.28
N TRP A 1014 41.32 -25.95 -6.41
CA TRP A 1014 39.93 -26.11 -6.82
C TRP A 1014 39.81 -26.54 -8.28
N THR A 1015 38.69 -27.20 -8.57
CA THR A 1015 38.20 -27.49 -9.91
C THR A 1015 36.83 -26.85 -10.11
N VAL A 1016 36.67 -26.05 -11.15
CA VAL A 1016 35.36 -25.56 -11.60
C VAL A 1016 34.84 -26.47 -12.71
N LEU A 1017 33.61 -26.95 -12.55
CA LEU A 1017 32.89 -27.75 -13.53
C LEU A 1017 31.76 -26.91 -14.13
N ILE A 1018 31.65 -26.87 -15.46
CA ILE A 1018 30.59 -26.15 -16.18
C ILE A 1018 29.94 -27.11 -17.17
N SER A 1019 28.61 -27.20 -17.17
CA SER A 1019 27.85 -28.18 -17.96
C SER A 1019 26.58 -27.57 -18.53
N ALA A 1020 26.13 -28.03 -19.70
CA ALA A 1020 24.81 -27.69 -20.23
C ALA A 1020 23.67 -28.38 -19.45
N THR A 1021 24.00 -29.45 -18.71
CA THR A 1021 23.07 -30.22 -17.89
C THR A 1021 23.44 -30.15 -16.40
N PRO A 1022 22.45 -30.16 -15.49
CA PRO A 1022 22.69 -30.04 -14.04
C PRO A 1022 23.34 -31.29 -13.42
N ASP A 1023 23.45 -32.41 -14.16
CA ASP A 1023 24.09 -33.63 -13.69
C ASP A 1023 25.61 -33.65 -13.87
N PHE A 1024 26.18 -32.65 -14.57
CA PHE A 1024 27.61 -32.48 -14.80
C PHE A 1024 28.31 -33.70 -15.45
N LYS A 1025 27.57 -34.56 -16.17
CA LYS A 1025 28.17 -35.72 -16.84
C LYS A 1025 29.12 -35.33 -17.97
N GLU A 1026 28.77 -34.29 -18.73
CA GLU A 1026 29.57 -33.76 -19.83
C GLU A 1026 30.11 -32.35 -19.49
N ALA A 1027 30.67 -32.20 -18.30
CA ALA A 1027 31.17 -30.92 -17.82
C ALA A 1027 32.57 -30.59 -18.37
N VAL A 1028 32.76 -29.33 -18.81
CA VAL A 1028 34.08 -28.73 -19.01
C VAL A 1028 34.72 -28.49 -17.64
N ARG A 1029 36.00 -28.85 -17.50
CA ARG A 1029 36.73 -28.80 -16.24
C ARG A 1029 37.86 -27.76 -16.29
N TYR A 1030 37.90 -26.90 -15.28
CA TYR A 1030 39.00 -25.97 -15.03
C TYR A 1030 39.68 -26.38 -13.73
N GLU A 1031 40.78 -27.13 -13.83
CA GLU A 1031 41.45 -27.80 -12.71
C GLU A 1031 42.66 -27.02 -12.20
N GLY A 1032 43.12 -27.35 -10.99
CA GLY A 1032 44.36 -26.80 -10.42
C GLY A 1032 44.29 -25.32 -10.04
N LEU A 1033 43.09 -24.76 -9.94
CA LEU A 1033 42.89 -23.35 -9.58
C LEU A 1033 43.42 -23.12 -8.16
N LYS A 1034 44.19 -22.04 -7.97
CA LYS A 1034 44.81 -21.66 -6.69
C LYS A 1034 44.15 -20.46 -6.02
N ARG A 1035 43.18 -19.86 -6.69
CA ARG A 1035 42.39 -18.74 -6.17
C ARG A 1035 40.92 -19.14 -6.21
N PRO A 1036 40.10 -18.63 -5.28
CA PRO A 1036 38.69 -18.96 -5.19
C PRO A 1036 37.84 -18.22 -6.24
N GLN A 1037 38.37 -18.09 -7.46
CA GLN A 1037 37.79 -17.32 -8.55
C GLN A 1037 38.28 -17.86 -9.89
N LEU A 1038 37.39 -17.85 -10.88
CA LEU A 1038 37.65 -18.14 -12.29
C LEU A 1038 37.00 -17.05 -13.16
N LEU A 1039 37.79 -16.40 -14.01
CA LEU A 1039 37.27 -15.50 -15.05
C LEU A 1039 37.09 -16.29 -16.35
N LEU A 1040 35.86 -16.30 -16.87
CA LEU A 1040 35.51 -16.87 -18.16
C LEU A 1040 35.40 -15.75 -19.21
N PRO A 1041 36.37 -15.65 -20.14
CA PRO A 1041 36.29 -14.66 -21.21
C PRO A 1041 35.22 -15.08 -22.23
N SER A 1042 34.20 -14.23 -22.44
CA SER A 1042 33.12 -14.42 -23.42
C SER A 1042 32.52 -15.85 -23.47
N PRO A 1043 31.78 -16.29 -22.43
CA PRO A 1043 31.07 -17.57 -22.49
C PRO A 1043 30.09 -17.60 -23.68
N ALA A 1044 29.93 -18.78 -24.30
CA ALA A 1044 28.92 -18.99 -25.32
C ALA A 1044 27.52 -18.70 -24.76
N LYS A 1045 26.63 -18.10 -25.56
CA LYS A 1045 25.25 -17.84 -25.13
C LYS A 1045 24.53 -19.14 -24.83
N GLY A 1046 23.91 -19.22 -23.66
CA GLY A 1046 23.18 -20.40 -23.24
C GLY A 1046 22.95 -20.48 -21.74
N ASN A 1047 22.15 -21.46 -21.35
CA ASN A 1047 21.88 -21.79 -19.96
C ASN A 1047 22.83 -22.90 -19.54
N TYR A 1048 23.79 -22.58 -18.67
CA TYR A 1048 24.76 -23.55 -18.15
C TYR A 1048 24.62 -23.71 -16.66
N TYR A 1049 25.04 -24.84 -16.13
CA TYR A 1049 25.16 -25.14 -14.72
C TYR A 1049 26.62 -25.14 -14.35
N TRP A 1050 26.97 -24.63 -13.17
CA TRP A 1050 28.34 -24.70 -12.68
C TRP A 1050 28.43 -25.13 -11.22
N THR A 1051 29.56 -25.72 -10.87
CA THR A 1051 29.89 -26.13 -9.49
C THR A 1051 31.40 -26.10 -9.27
N VAL A 1052 31.80 -25.97 -8.01
CA VAL A 1052 33.21 -26.02 -7.61
C VAL A 1052 33.48 -27.23 -6.74
N VAL A 1053 34.65 -27.84 -6.90
CA VAL A 1053 35.19 -28.89 -6.02
C VAL A 1053 36.53 -28.40 -5.46
N ALA A 1054 36.69 -28.42 -4.14
CA ALA A 1054 37.93 -28.12 -3.44
C ALA A 1054 38.69 -29.41 -3.12
N TYR A 1055 40.02 -29.36 -3.14
CA TYR A 1055 40.89 -30.52 -2.93
C TYR A 1055 41.98 -30.22 -1.90
N ASN A 1056 42.38 -31.24 -1.14
CA ASN A 1056 43.64 -31.29 -0.38
C ASN A 1056 44.19 -32.72 -0.35
N ALA A 1057 45.31 -32.94 0.34
CA ALA A 1057 45.91 -34.26 0.48
C ALA A 1057 45.00 -35.34 1.10
N ASN A 1058 43.92 -34.94 1.77
CA ASN A 1058 43.03 -35.83 2.53
C ASN A 1058 41.67 -36.08 1.84
N GLY A 1059 41.36 -35.38 0.74
CA GLY A 1059 40.15 -35.62 -0.03
C GLY A 1059 39.64 -34.41 -0.81
N GLU A 1060 38.39 -34.52 -1.24
CA GLU A 1060 37.68 -33.47 -1.97
C GLU A 1060 36.37 -33.09 -1.27
N THR A 1061 35.97 -31.84 -1.43
CA THR A 1061 34.68 -31.31 -0.97
C THR A 1061 34.03 -30.55 -2.11
N LYS A 1062 32.77 -30.86 -2.41
CA LYS A 1062 31.99 -30.15 -3.45
C LYS A 1062 31.19 -29.01 -2.82
N ALA A 1063 31.02 -27.91 -3.54
CA ALA A 1063 30.21 -26.77 -3.09
C ALA A 1063 28.75 -27.19 -2.77
N GLU A 1064 28.18 -26.65 -1.68
CA GLU A 1064 26.86 -27.07 -1.18
C GLU A 1064 25.67 -26.58 -2.04
N ASN A 1065 25.84 -25.51 -2.81
CA ASN A 1065 24.86 -24.95 -3.75
C ASN A 1065 25.18 -25.28 -5.22
N ALA A 1066 25.66 -26.49 -5.49
CA ALA A 1066 25.96 -26.95 -6.85
C ALA A 1066 24.78 -26.78 -7.83
N GLY A 1067 25.04 -26.30 -9.05
CA GLY A 1067 24.04 -26.20 -10.11
C GLY A 1067 23.34 -24.84 -10.23
N GLU A 1068 23.99 -23.75 -9.82
CA GLU A 1068 23.49 -22.42 -10.21
C GLU A 1068 23.56 -22.25 -11.72
N LEU A 1069 22.50 -21.65 -12.28
CA LEU A 1069 22.37 -21.43 -13.72
C LEU A 1069 23.13 -20.15 -14.11
N LEU A 1070 24.13 -20.27 -14.98
CA LEU A 1070 24.65 -19.19 -15.79
C LEU A 1070 23.62 -18.93 -16.89
N ALA A 1071 22.85 -17.86 -16.77
CA ALA A 1071 21.93 -17.42 -17.80
C ALA A 1071 22.52 -16.17 -18.47
N ASP A 1072 23.02 -16.34 -19.70
CA ASP A 1072 23.10 -15.34 -20.80
C ASP A 1072 24.03 -15.79 -21.93
#